data_AF-A0A803VVH6-F1
#
_entry.id   AF-A0A803VVH6-F1
#
_cell.length_a   1.000
_cell.length_b   1.000
_cell.length_c   1.000
_cell.angle_alpha   90.00
_cell.angle_beta   90.00
_cell.angle_gamma   90.00
#
_symmetry.space_group_name_H-M   'P 1'
#
loop_
_entity.id
_entity.type
_entity.pdbx_description
1 polymer ?
#
loop_
_entity_poly.entity_id
_entity_poly.type
_entity_poly.pdbx_seq_one_letter_code
_entity_poly.pdbx_strand_id
1 'polypeptide(L)'
;MLCWGNASFGQLGLGGIDEEVVLEPRKSDFFLNKRVRDVGCGLRHTVFVLDDGTVYTCGCNDLGQLGHDKARKRPEHVGALDAQNIVAVSCGEAHTLALNDKGQVYAWGLATDGQLGLPGTEECVRVPRNIKSLSEIQIVQVACGYYHSLALSKGSEVFSWGQNKYGQLGLGYEYKKQTSPQVIKSLLGIPFAQIAAGGAHSFVLTLSGAIFGWGRNKFGQLGLNDDNDRYVPTLLKSLRSQKVVHICCGEDHTAALTKEGGVFTFGAGGYGQLGHNSTSHEINPRKVFELMGSVVTQITCGRQHTTAFVPSSGRIYSFGLGGNGQLGTGTTSNRKSPFTVKGSWIPYSPQSPMSTDTEECYCVKRIFSGGDQSFAHYFYPQNMVPPDDFRYPDLLKQIWTVNETFIQRLLSFPSGRLPVEIAIEIDGAFSSAGCLNGSFLALSNDDHYKTSTRFSGVDMNAARLLFHKLIQPEHAHISQQVAASLEKNLIPKLTSSLPDVEALRLYLTLPECPLMSDENNFTTLAIPFGAAILNLEKAPLKVLENWWSVLEPPLFLKIVELYKDVVVHLLKLCKMGLPPSDRRILTNFLHTAFRVLEILHRVNERGQVIQYDRFYIHEIQDLIDIRNDYANWFQQQVLGMDVNHGLTEMAVDQAHRQNLSSLFLPVFESVNPCLILMVRRDNIVGDAVEVLRKTKNVDYKKPLKVIFVGEEAVDAGGVRKEFFLLIMRELLDPKYGMFRYYEESRLIWFSDKTFEDSDLFHLIGVVCGLAIYNFTIVDLHFPLALYKKLLNKKPSLDDLKELMPDVGRGMQQLLDYPEDDIEEAFCLNFTITVENFGTTEIKELVPKGADIPVVKQNRQDFVDAYVDYIFNRSVASLYSAFHEGFHKVCGGKVLQLFQPSELQAMVIGNTNYDWKELEKNTEYKGEYWADHPTIKIFWEVFHELSLEKKKQFLLFLTGSDRIPILGMKCLKLVIQPTGGGEDYLPVAHTCFNLLDLPKYTDKETLKSKLIQAIDHYEGFSLV
;
A
#
# COMPACT_ATOMS: atom_id res chain seq x y z
N MET A 1 -18.29 49.03 -0.68
CA MET A 1 -19.02 47.77 -0.41
C MET A 1 -20.51 47.99 -0.63
N LEU A 2 -21.20 47.01 -1.21
CA LEU A 2 -22.66 46.97 -1.34
C LEU A 2 -23.24 46.03 -0.28
N CYS A 3 -24.38 46.40 0.31
CA CYS A 3 -25.07 45.65 1.35
C CYS A 3 -26.58 45.68 1.16
N TRP A 4 -27.25 44.56 1.46
CA TRP A 4 -28.70 44.41 1.39
C TRP A 4 -29.18 43.32 2.35
N GLY A 5 -30.48 43.30 2.64
CA GLY A 5 -31.08 42.39 3.61
C GLY A 5 -31.66 43.10 4.84
N ASN A 6 -31.69 42.38 5.96
CA ASN A 6 -32.25 42.86 7.21
C ASN A 6 -31.38 43.95 7.85
N ALA A 7 -31.99 45.09 8.20
CA ALA A 7 -31.33 46.24 8.83
C ALA A 7 -31.92 46.59 10.22
N SER A 8 -32.87 45.82 10.75
CA SER A 8 -33.61 46.17 11.99
C SER A 8 -32.72 46.43 13.20
N PHE A 9 -31.58 45.75 13.34
CA PHE A 9 -30.62 45.96 14.42
C PHE A 9 -29.41 46.83 14.00
N GLY A 10 -29.37 47.28 12.75
CA GLY A 10 -28.24 47.99 12.17
C GLY A 10 -27.14 47.08 11.60
N GLN A 11 -27.41 45.78 11.40
CA GLN A 11 -26.40 44.80 10.97
C GLN A 11 -25.87 45.00 9.54
N LEU A 12 -26.50 45.85 8.71
CA LEU A 12 -25.94 46.28 7.42
C LEU A 12 -24.89 47.41 7.55
N GLY A 13 -24.83 48.09 8.69
CA GLY A 13 -23.87 49.18 8.90
C GLY A 13 -24.10 50.41 8.02
N LEU A 14 -25.31 50.63 7.50
CA LEU A 14 -25.63 51.78 6.66
C LEU A 14 -25.76 53.08 7.48
N GLY A 15 -26.36 52.99 8.67
CA GLY A 15 -26.60 54.12 9.56
C GLY A 15 -27.60 55.15 9.03
N GLY A 16 -28.47 55.65 9.91
CA GLY A 16 -29.38 56.75 9.56
C GLY A 16 -30.44 56.40 8.50
N ILE A 17 -30.67 55.12 8.23
CA ILE A 17 -31.81 54.65 7.44
C ILE A 17 -32.98 54.31 8.39
N ASP A 18 -34.19 54.66 7.96
CA ASP A 18 -35.44 54.31 8.67
C ASP A 18 -35.99 52.96 8.20
N GLU A 19 -35.52 52.47 7.05
CA GLU A 19 -35.90 51.18 6.49
C GLU A 19 -35.33 50.03 7.32
N GLU A 20 -36.20 49.11 7.75
CA GLU A 20 -35.80 47.88 8.43
C GLU A 20 -35.31 46.80 7.45
N VAL A 21 -35.62 46.94 6.15
CA VAL A 21 -35.31 45.97 5.11
C VAL A 21 -34.79 46.70 3.87
N VAL A 22 -33.61 46.31 3.41
CA VAL A 22 -32.99 46.83 2.19
C VAL A 22 -33.11 45.78 1.09
N LEU A 23 -34.01 46.03 0.13
CA LEU A 23 -34.40 45.05 -0.91
C LEU A 23 -33.43 44.95 -2.10
N GLU A 24 -32.52 45.91 -2.24
CA GLU A 24 -31.59 46.02 -3.36
C GLU A 24 -30.20 46.40 -2.85
N PRO A 25 -29.10 45.96 -3.49
CA PRO A 25 -27.75 46.32 -3.08
C PRO A 25 -27.57 47.84 -2.94
N ARG A 26 -27.25 48.28 -1.72
CA ARG A 26 -27.01 49.69 -1.40
C ARG A 26 -25.56 49.92 -1.02
N LYS A 27 -24.98 51.01 -1.52
CA LYS A 27 -23.61 51.42 -1.18
C LYS A 27 -23.54 51.90 0.27
N SER A 28 -22.53 51.46 0.99
CA SER A 28 -22.22 51.96 2.33
C SER A 28 -21.08 52.97 2.27
N ASP A 29 -21.34 54.19 2.74
CA ASP A 29 -20.40 55.30 2.76
C ASP A 29 -19.21 55.06 3.69
N PHE A 30 -19.39 54.24 4.74
CA PHE A 30 -18.33 53.91 5.69
C PHE A 30 -17.10 53.29 5.00
N PHE A 31 -17.33 52.51 3.93
CA PHE A 31 -16.28 51.79 3.21
C PHE A 31 -15.71 52.58 2.03
N LEU A 32 -16.07 53.86 1.86
CA LEU A 32 -15.39 54.73 0.88
C LEU A 32 -13.90 54.81 1.24
N ASN A 33 -13.04 54.50 0.28
CA ASN A 33 -11.58 54.45 0.42
C ASN A 33 -11.04 53.45 1.46
N LYS A 34 -11.85 52.49 1.92
CA LYS A 34 -11.41 51.39 2.79
C LYS A 34 -11.45 50.08 2.04
N ARG A 35 -10.43 49.24 2.21
CA ARG A 35 -10.39 47.89 1.64
C ARG A 35 -10.78 46.87 2.70
N VAL A 36 -11.81 46.09 2.40
CA VAL A 36 -12.32 45.03 3.28
C VAL A 36 -11.65 43.72 2.92
N ARG A 37 -11.01 43.10 3.91
CA ARG A 37 -10.36 41.80 3.85
C ARG A 37 -11.35 40.66 4.05
N ASP A 38 -12.14 40.72 5.12
CA ASP A 38 -13.08 39.65 5.50
C ASP A 38 -14.33 40.21 6.19
N VAL A 39 -15.44 39.46 6.13
CA VAL A 39 -16.72 39.82 6.74
C VAL A 39 -17.32 38.60 7.44
N GLY A 40 -17.54 38.73 8.74
CA GLY A 40 -18.25 37.76 9.56
C GLY A 40 -19.70 38.22 9.75
N CYS A 41 -20.66 37.40 9.32
CA CYS A 41 -22.08 37.71 9.41
C CYS A 41 -22.75 36.80 10.44
N GLY A 42 -23.08 37.33 11.61
CA GLY A 42 -23.87 36.63 12.63
C GLY A 42 -25.36 36.74 12.37
N LEU A 43 -26.20 36.24 13.28
CA LEU A 43 -27.66 36.29 13.09
C LEU A 43 -28.19 37.73 13.07
N ARG A 44 -27.64 38.60 13.94
CA ARG A 44 -28.10 39.99 14.12
C ARG A 44 -26.97 41.01 14.20
N HIS A 45 -25.75 40.63 13.89
CA HIS A 45 -24.58 41.51 13.88
C HIS A 45 -23.64 41.15 12.72
N THR A 46 -22.80 42.11 12.34
CA THR A 46 -21.78 41.92 11.31
C THR A 46 -20.46 42.51 11.78
N VAL A 47 -19.39 41.82 11.43
CA VAL A 47 -18.00 42.13 11.77
C VAL A 47 -17.23 42.30 10.46
N PHE A 48 -16.48 43.38 10.33
CA PHE A 48 -15.68 43.71 9.17
C PHE A 48 -14.22 43.79 9.57
N VAL A 49 -13.37 43.15 8.78
CA VAL A 49 -11.90 43.23 8.90
C VAL A 49 -11.38 44.00 7.70
N LEU A 50 -10.58 45.04 7.96
CA LEU A 50 -9.93 45.81 6.89
C LEU A 50 -8.55 45.21 6.54
N ASP A 51 -7.99 45.63 5.39
CA ASP A 51 -6.65 45.21 4.94
C ASP A 51 -5.51 45.60 5.90
N ASP A 52 -5.71 46.56 6.79
CA ASP A 52 -4.74 46.93 7.82
C ASP A 52 -4.86 46.09 9.11
N GLY A 53 -5.81 45.15 9.14
CA GLY A 53 -6.08 44.28 10.29
C GLY A 53 -7.03 44.85 11.34
N THR A 54 -7.54 46.08 11.15
CA THR A 54 -8.49 46.70 12.08
C THR A 54 -9.88 46.08 11.96
N VAL A 55 -10.60 46.04 13.09
CA VAL A 55 -11.91 45.39 13.20
C VAL A 55 -13.01 46.40 13.51
N TYR A 56 -14.10 46.31 12.76
CA TYR A 56 -15.29 47.13 12.95
C TYR A 56 -16.54 46.27 13.07
N THR A 57 -17.48 46.66 13.92
CA THR A 57 -18.69 45.88 14.19
C THR A 57 -19.94 46.74 14.20
N CYS A 58 -21.07 46.18 13.79
CA CYS A 58 -22.39 46.83 13.90
C CYS A 58 -23.50 45.78 14.08
N GLY A 59 -24.69 46.23 14.51
CA GLY A 59 -25.85 45.37 14.75
C GLY A 59 -26.25 45.25 16.22
N CYS A 60 -26.88 44.13 16.57
CA CYS A 60 -27.28 43.81 17.93
C CYS A 60 -26.06 43.67 18.85
N ASN A 61 -26.17 44.15 20.10
CA ASN A 61 -25.12 44.04 21.12
C ASN A 61 -25.66 43.60 22.49
N ASP A 62 -26.82 42.95 22.52
CA ASP A 62 -27.52 42.65 23.77
C ASP A 62 -26.73 41.64 24.63
N LEU A 63 -25.88 40.84 23.98
CA LEU A 63 -25.01 39.84 24.59
C LEU A 63 -23.52 40.16 24.39
N GLY A 64 -23.18 41.41 24.07
CA GLY A 64 -21.79 41.86 23.95
C GLY A 64 -21.08 41.47 22.65
N GLN A 65 -21.79 40.94 21.64
CA GLN A 65 -21.21 40.39 20.41
C GLN A 65 -20.50 41.42 19.50
N LEU A 66 -20.62 42.73 19.77
CA LEU A 66 -19.87 43.76 19.06
C LEU A 66 -18.47 44.01 19.64
N GLY A 67 -18.19 43.61 20.87
CA GLY A 67 -16.85 43.83 21.46
C GLY A 67 -16.59 45.28 21.92
N HIS A 68 -17.62 46.14 21.88
CA HIS A 68 -17.60 47.53 22.33
C HIS A 68 -19.00 48.00 22.77
N ASP A 69 -19.11 49.13 23.48
CA ASP A 69 -20.39 49.72 23.90
C ASP A 69 -20.81 50.97 23.08
N LYS A 70 -20.17 51.20 21.92
CA LYS A 70 -20.45 52.33 21.00
C LYS A 70 -21.77 52.16 20.21
N ALA A 71 -22.07 53.13 19.35
CA ALA A 71 -23.26 53.15 18.49
C ALA A 71 -23.36 51.89 17.60
N ARG A 72 -24.59 51.41 17.38
CA ARG A 72 -24.83 50.09 16.79
C ARG A 72 -25.20 50.11 15.31
N LYS A 73 -25.69 51.26 14.81
CA LYS A 73 -26.26 51.42 13.46
C LYS A 73 -25.20 51.63 12.36
N ARG A 74 -23.97 51.98 12.72
CA ARG A 74 -22.81 52.16 11.83
C ARG A 74 -21.67 51.24 12.29
N PRO A 75 -20.77 50.81 11.41
CA PRO A 75 -19.58 50.04 11.80
C PRO A 75 -18.72 50.88 12.73
N GLU A 76 -18.49 50.36 13.94
CA GLU A 76 -17.74 51.01 15.00
C GLU A 76 -16.49 50.23 15.35
N HIS A 77 -15.42 50.95 15.70
CA HIS A 77 -14.09 50.38 15.89
C HIS A 77 -13.96 49.59 17.20
N VAL A 78 -13.46 48.35 17.11
CA VAL A 78 -13.16 47.46 18.25
C VAL A 78 -11.73 47.68 18.75
N GLY A 79 -11.54 48.75 19.53
CA GLY A 79 -10.20 49.18 20.00
C GLY A 79 -9.43 48.16 20.86
N ALA A 80 -10.11 47.14 21.39
CA ALA A 80 -9.46 46.08 22.15
C ALA A 80 -8.55 45.17 21.31
N LEU A 81 -8.67 45.21 19.97
CA LEU A 81 -7.88 44.41 19.04
C LEU A 81 -6.75 45.20 18.36
N ASP A 82 -6.52 46.47 18.71
CA ASP A 82 -5.56 47.36 18.02
C ASP A 82 -4.11 46.85 18.04
N ALA A 83 -3.75 46.05 19.05
CA ALA A 83 -2.43 45.44 19.16
C ALA A 83 -2.26 44.19 18.27
N GLN A 84 -3.30 43.79 17.53
CA GLN A 84 -3.39 42.56 16.76
C GLN A 84 -3.70 42.86 15.30
N ASN A 85 -3.05 42.16 14.37
CA ASN A 85 -3.39 42.22 12.97
C ASN A 85 -4.39 41.10 12.65
N ILE A 86 -5.69 41.43 12.62
CA ILE A 86 -6.75 40.44 12.37
C ILE A 86 -6.85 40.12 10.88
N VAL A 87 -6.89 38.82 10.54
CA VAL A 87 -6.90 38.33 9.17
C VAL A 87 -8.21 37.66 8.77
N ALA A 88 -8.96 37.11 9.73
CA ALA A 88 -10.24 36.46 9.47
C ALA A 88 -11.18 36.56 10.67
N VAL A 89 -12.48 36.49 10.40
CA VAL A 89 -13.54 36.51 11.43
C VAL A 89 -14.63 35.49 11.11
N SER A 90 -15.28 34.98 12.16
CA SER A 90 -16.49 34.16 12.03
C SER A 90 -17.46 34.51 13.14
N CYS A 91 -18.76 34.48 12.83
CA CYS A 91 -19.81 34.90 13.74
C CYS A 91 -20.82 33.78 13.91
N GLY A 92 -21.17 33.49 15.15
CA GLY A 92 -22.31 32.63 15.46
C GLY A 92 -23.59 33.43 15.59
N GLU A 93 -24.54 32.91 16.38
CA GLU A 93 -25.80 33.60 16.62
C GLU A 93 -25.60 34.91 17.39
N ALA A 94 -24.81 34.84 18.46
CA ALA A 94 -24.56 35.96 19.36
C ALA A 94 -23.12 35.97 19.92
N HIS A 95 -22.17 35.36 19.20
CA HIS A 95 -20.75 35.41 19.52
C HIS A 95 -19.91 35.61 18.28
N THR A 96 -18.67 36.04 18.50
CA THR A 96 -17.71 36.36 17.43
C THR A 96 -16.37 35.73 17.76
N LEU A 97 -15.73 35.16 16.74
CA LEU A 97 -14.32 34.78 16.74
C LEU A 97 -13.53 35.65 15.77
N ALA A 98 -12.33 36.05 16.17
CA ALA A 98 -11.36 36.72 15.31
C ALA A 98 -10.02 35.96 15.34
N LEU A 99 -9.41 35.79 14.18
CA LEU A 99 -8.13 35.14 13.98
C LEU A 99 -7.10 36.19 13.56
N ASN A 100 -5.95 36.26 14.25
CA ASN A 100 -4.84 37.12 13.85
C ASN A 100 -3.83 36.41 12.92
N ASP A 101 -2.93 37.18 12.33
CA ASP A 101 -1.85 36.71 11.44
C ASP A 101 -0.85 35.74 12.08
N LYS A 102 -0.79 35.69 13.42
CA LYS A 102 0.02 34.75 14.20
C LYS A 102 -0.70 33.44 14.53
N GLY A 103 -1.94 33.27 14.08
CA GLY A 103 -2.74 32.08 14.34
C GLY A 103 -3.41 32.04 15.71
N GLN A 104 -3.48 33.17 16.42
CA GLN A 104 -4.15 33.26 17.72
C GLN A 104 -5.63 33.65 17.55
N VAL A 105 -6.48 33.05 18.38
CA VAL A 105 -7.94 33.22 18.32
C VAL A 105 -8.43 34.08 19.48
N TYR A 106 -9.29 35.05 19.17
CA TYR A 106 -9.97 35.93 20.12
C TYR A 106 -11.47 35.70 20.04
N ALA A 107 -12.15 35.71 21.19
CA ALA A 107 -13.58 35.43 21.30
C ALA A 107 -14.29 36.44 22.22
N TRP A 108 -15.54 36.77 21.87
CA TRP A 108 -16.46 37.59 22.69
C TRP A 108 -17.92 37.36 22.29
N GLY A 109 -18.85 37.86 23.10
CA GLY A 109 -20.29 37.67 22.97
C GLY A 109 -20.87 36.70 24.00
N LEU A 110 -21.89 35.94 23.62
CA LEU A 110 -22.56 34.94 24.45
C LEU A 110 -21.62 33.78 24.85
N ALA A 111 -21.66 33.35 26.11
CA ALA A 111 -20.75 32.34 26.66
C ALA A 111 -21.41 31.13 27.34
N THR A 112 -22.75 31.10 27.45
CA THR A 112 -23.52 30.13 28.26
C THR A 112 -23.30 28.66 27.89
N ASP A 113 -23.04 28.38 26.62
CA ASP A 113 -22.83 27.03 26.08
C ASP A 113 -21.36 26.69 25.92
N GLY A 114 -20.46 27.60 26.32
CA GLY A 114 -19.02 27.44 26.19
C GLY A 114 -18.47 27.83 24.82
N GLN A 115 -19.28 28.39 23.91
CA GLN A 115 -18.94 28.70 22.51
C GLN A 115 -17.79 29.70 22.32
N LEU A 116 -17.39 30.41 23.38
CA LEU A 116 -16.21 31.29 23.37
C LEU A 116 -14.89 30.55 23.59
N GLY A 117 -14.92 29.32 24.14
CA GLY A 117 -13.70 28.58 24.45
C GLY A 117 -12.90 29.16 25.63
N LEU A 118 -13.52 30.06 26.40
CA LEU A 118 -12.89 30.75 27.53
C LEU A 118 -13.29 30.07 28.85
N PRO A 119 -12.35 29.93 29.81
CA PRO A 119 -12.70 29.47 31.15
C PRO A 119 -13.47 30.57 31.88
N GLY A 120 -14.63 30.23 32.44
CA GLY A 120 -15.42 31.18 33.23
C GLY A 120 -16.89 30.79 33.36
N THR A 121 -17.61 31.54 34.20
CA THR A 121 -19.06 31.41 34.41
C THR A 121 -19.83 32.67 33.99
N GLU A 122 -19.15 33.63 33.34
CA GLU A 122 -19.80 34.83 32.79
C GLU A 122 -20.82 34.42 31.73
N GLU A 123 -22.00 35.04 31.73
CA GLU A 123 -23.03 34.77 30.70
C GLU A 123 -22.63 35.35 29.33
N CYS A 124 -21.94 36.48 29.35
CA CYS A 124 -21.39 37.10 28.15
C CYS A 124 -20.06 37.81 28.42
N VAL A 125 -19.22 37.88 27.38
CA VAL A 125 -17.94 38.57 27.37
C VAL A 125 -18.05 39.74 26.40
N ARG A 126 -18.02 40.97 26.89
CA ARG A 126 -18.25 42.17 26.06
C ARG A 126 -17.01 42.73 25.36
N VAL A 127 -15.83 42.21 25.69
CA VAL A 127 -14.54 42.67 25.15
C VAL A 127 -13.79 41.46 24.61
N PRO A 128 -13.21 41.51 23.39
CA PRO A 128 -12.42 40.42 22.83
C PRO A 128 -11.37 39.88 23.81
N ARG A 129 -11.36 38.56 24.03
CA ARG A 129 -10.35 37.87 24.86
C ARG A 129 -9.69 36.76 24.08
N ASN A 130 -8.38 36.61 24.26
CA ASN A 130 -7.61 35.53 23.66
C ASN A 130 -8.00 34.16 24.26
N ILE A 131 -8.19 33.16 23.41
CA ILE A 131 -8.38 31.77 23.81
C ILE A 131 -7.02 31.14 24.14
N LYS A 132 -6.62 31.22 25.41
CA LYS A 132 -5.29 30.81 25.87
C LYS A 132 -4.94 29.36 25.54
N SER A 133 -5.92 28.44 25.54
CA SER A 133 -5.70 27.02 25.22
C SER A 133 -5.31 26.76 23.77
N LEU A 134 -5.48 27.73 22.87
CA LEU A 134 -5.05 27.66 21.47
C LEU A 134 -3.81 28.53 21.18
N SER A 135 -3.23 29.22 22.18
CA SER A 135 -2.18 30.22 21.93
C SER A 135 -0.87 29.65 21.37
N GLU A 136 -0.57 28.38 21.70
CA GLU A 136 0.63 27.66 21.21
C GLU A 136 0.35 26.89 19.91
N ILE A 137 -0.87 27.00 19.35
CA ILE A 137 -1.30 26.27 18.17
C ILE A 137 -1.53 27.27 17.05
N GLN A 138 -0.84 27.10 15.92
CA GLN A 138 -1.06 27.98 14.78
C GLN A 138 -2.40 27.64 14.10
N ILE A 139 -3.43 28.43 14.38
CA ILE A 139 -4.75 28.30 13.73
C ILE A 139 -4.74 28.99 12.37
N VAL A 140 -5.28 28.31 11.36
CA VAL A 140 -5.38 28.81 9.97
C VAL A 140 -6.81 29.17 9.57
N GLN A 141 -7.81 28.66 10.28
CA GLN A 141 -9.22 28.97 10.02
C GLN A 141 -10.06 28.84 11.30
N VAL A 142 -11.08 29.71 11.43
CA VAL A 142 -12.16 29.60 12.42
C VAL A 142 -13.52 29.54 11.72
N ALA A 143 -14.48 28.83 12.32
CA ALA A 143 -15.87 28.79 11.86
C ALA A 143 -16.83 28.71 13.04
N CYS A 144 -17.93 29.46 13.00
CA CYS A 144 -18.96 29.47 14.04
C CYS A 144 -20.27 28.90 13.51
N GLY A 145 -20.89 28.02 14.29
CA GLY A 145 -22.33 27.78 14.20
C GLY A 145 -23.06 28.67 15.20
N TYR A 146 -24.34 28.38 15.49
CA TYR A 146 -25.12 29.22 16.40
C TYR A 146 -24.56 29.27 17.82
N TYR A 147 -24.25 28.08 18.36
CA TYR A 147 -23.81 27.91 19.75
C TYR A 147 -22.54 27.06 19.86
N HIS A 148 -21.80 26.90 18.76
CA HIS A 148 -20.54 26.17 18.75
C HIS A 148 -19.54 26.83 17.81
N SER A 149 -18.29 26.42 17.97
CA SER A 149 -17.15 27.00 17.31
C SER A 149 -16.17 25.91 16.91
N LEU A 150 -15.51 26.13 15.77
CA LEU A 150 -14.49 25.26 15.19
C LEU A 150 -13.23 26.05 14.90
N ALA A 151 -12.07 25.39 15.01
CA ALA A 151 -10.80 25.90 14.52
C ALA A 151 -10.00 24.80 13.82
N LEU A 152 -9.31 25.16 12.73
CA LEU A 152 -8.39 24.29 12.02
C LEU A 152 -6.95 24.76 12.28
N SER A 153 -6.09 23.86 12.77
CA SER A 153 -4.67 24.15 12.93
C SER A 153 -3.88 23.92 11.64
N LYS A 154 -2.73 24.57 11.55
CA LYS A 154 -1.74 24.34 10.49
C LYS A 154 -1.16 22.92 10.51
N GLY A 155 -1.25 22.24 11.67
CA GLY A 155 -0.95 20.82 11.84
C GLY A 155 -2.06 19.88 11.36
N SER A 156 -3.10 20.37 10.68
CA SER A 156 -4.26 19.58 10.22
C SER A 156 -5.09 18.95 11.35
N GLU A 157 -5.15 19.60 12.51
CA GLU A 157 -6.01 19.20 13.62
C GLU A 157 -7.26 20.09 13.67
N VAL A 158 -8.41 19.48 13.93
CA VAL A 158 -9.69 20.20 14.06
C VAL A 158 -10.10 20.25 15.52
N PHE A 159 -10.35 21.46 16.00
CA PHE A 159 -10.82 21.74 17.35
C PHE A 159 -12.29 22.13 17.34
N SER A 160 -13.05 21.67 18.33
CA SER A 160 -14.46 22.05 18.52
C SER A 160 -14.78 22.37 19.98
N TRP A 161 -15.68 23.33 20.19
CA TRP A 161 -16.20 23.69 21.51
C TRP A 161 -17.56 24.40 21.41
N GLY A 162 -18.26 24.52 22.54
CA GLY A 162 -19.62 25.04 22.64
C GLY A 162 -20.65 23.95 22.91
N GLN A 163 -21.87 24.14 22.39
CA GLN A 163 -23.00 23.22 22.56
C GLN A 163 -22.81 21.93 21.75
N ASN A 164 -23.26 20.78 22.28
CA ASN A 164 -23.24 19.49 21.57
C ASN A 164 -24.60 18.76 21.58
N LYS A 165 -25.71 19.50 21.66
CA LYS A 165 -27.07 18.94 21.79
C LYS A 165 -27.45 17.97 20.65
N TYR A 166 -26.96 18.23 19.45
CA TYR A 166 -27.23 17.43 18.24
C TYR A 166 -25.97 16.73 17.73
N GLY A 167 -24.87 16.75 18.49
CA GLY A 167 -23.60 16.18 18.08
C GLY A 167 -22.69 17.12 17.30
N GLN A 168 -22.99 18.42 17.20
CA GLN A 168 -22.27 19.39 16.35
C GLN A 168 -20.78 19.61 16.69
N LEU A 169 -20.31 19.13 17.85
CA LEU A 169 -18.89 19.12 18.19
C LEU A 169 -18.13 17.92 17.61
N GLY A 170 -18.82 16.83 17.25
CA GLY A 170 -18.20 15.62 16.70
C GLY A 170 -17.42 14.78 17.73
N LEU A 171 -17.63 15.02 19.03
CA LEU A 171 -16.91 14.38 20.13
C LEU A 171 -17.63 13.15 20.70
N GLY A 172 -18.76 12.73 20.11
CA GLY A 172 -19.65 11.70 20.65
C GLY A 172 -20.82 12.26 21.46
N TYR A 173 -21.74 11.39 21.86
CA TYR A 173 -22.97 11.77 22.58
C TYR A 173 -22.76 12.02 24.09
N GLU A 174 -21.61 11.58 24.63
CA GLU A 174 -21.31 11.67 26.07
C GLU A 174 -21.13 13.11 26.54
N TYR A 175 -20.66 13.98 25.66
CA TYR A 175 -20.43 15.39 25.96
C TYR A 175 -21.65 16.22 25.58
N LYS A 176 -22.26 16.93 26.54
CA LYS A 176 -23.40 17.83 26.25
C LYS A 176 -22.97 19.23 25.77
N LYS A 177 -21.82 19.70 26.24
CA LYS A 177 -21.14 20.93 25.83
C LYS A 177 -19.66 20.89 26.24
N GLN A 178 -18.85 21.76 25.64
CA GLN A 178 -17.43 21.93 25.97
C GLN A 178 -17.09 23.42 26.09
N THR A 179 -16.50 23.82 27.21
CA THR A 179 -16.12 25.22 27.47
C THR A 179 -14.69 25.54 27.04
N SER A 180 -13.91 24.53 26.67
CA SER A 180 -12.56 24.67 26.12
C SER A 180 -12.46 23.91 24.80
N PRO A 181 -11.70 24.45 23.81
CA PRO A 181 -11.40 23.76 22.55
C PRO A 181 -10.91 22.33 22.75
N GLN A 182 -11.58 21.36 22.14
CA GLN A 182 -11.21 19.94 22.16
C GLN A 182 -10.82 19.46 20.77
N VAL A 183 -9.74 18.67 20.66
CA VAL A 183 -9.35 18.03 19.41
C VAL A 183 -10.34 16.91 19.06
N ILE A 184 -10.82 16.90 17.82
CA ILE A 184 -11.64 15.81 17.28
C ILE A 184 -10.72 14.64 16.88
N LYS A 185 -10.42 13.76 17.85
CA LYS A 185 -9.46 12.66 17.67
C LYS A 185 -9.80 11.71 16.52
N SER A 186 -11.09 11.54 16.22
CA SER A 186 -11.57 10.71 15.11
C SER A 186 -11.32 11.32 13.73
N LEU A 187 -10.57 12.42 13.61
CA LEU A 187 -10.18 13.02 12.34
C LEU A 187 -8.64 13.09 12.17
N LEU A 188 -7.88 12.60 13.15
CA LEU A 188 -6.42 12.63 13.10
C LEU A 188 -5.88 11.86 11.90
N GLY A 189 -4.84 12.43 11.27
CA GLY A 189 -4.19 11.88 10.09
C GLY A 189 -4.82 12.26 8.76
N ILE A 190 -5.99 12.91 8.72
CA ILE A 190 -6.58 13.39 7.47
C ILE A 190 -6.04 14.79 7.11
N PRO A 191 -5.63 15.03 5.84
CA PRO A 191 -5.20 16.35 5.38
C PRO A 191 -6.40 17.27 5.07
N PHE A 192 -6.64 18.30 5.87
CA PHE A 192 -7.79 19.21 5.72
C PHE A 192 -7.47 20.47 4.93
N ALA A 193 -8.43 20.87 4.09
CA ALA A 193 -8.43 22.11 3.31
C ALA A 193 -9.29 23.20 3.97
N GLN A 194 -10.42 22.82 4.58
CA GLN A 194 -11.41 23.78 5.07
C GLN A 194 -12.28 23.20 6.19
N ILE A 195 -12.70 24.06 7.13
CA ILE A 195 -13.82 23.83 8.06
C ILE A 195 -15.03 24.71 7.70
N ALA A 196 -16.24 24.22 7.98
CA ALA A 196 -17.48 25.00 7.88
C ALA A 196 -18.45 24.61 9.00
N ALA A 197 -19.28 25.56 9.42
CA ALA A 197 -20.31 25.33 10.43
C ALA A 197 -21.62 25.95 9.97
N GLY A 198 -22.70 25.17 10.09
CA GLY A 198 -24.07 25.67 9.96
C GLY A 198 -24.69 25.97 11.31
N GLY A 199 -26.02 26.10 11.37
CA GLY A 199 -26.70 26.45 12.62
C GLY A 199 -26.39 25.48 13.76
N ALA A 200 -26.54 24.18 13.50
CA ALA A 200 -26.29 23.11 14.48
C ALA A 200 -25.58 21.89 13.88
N HIS A 201 -24.77 22.11 12.84
CA HIS A 201 -23.97 21.07 12.18
C HIS A 201 -22.63 21.63 11.72
N SER A 202 -21.72 20.73 11.39
CA SER A 202 -20.31 21.02 11.14
C SER A 202 -19.79 20.16 10.02
N PHE A 203 -18.81 20.69 9.29
CA PHE A 203 -18.16 20.04 8.17
C PHE A 203 -16.66 20.29 8.16
N VAL A 204 -15.93 19.30 7.66
CA VAL A 204 -14.55 19.45 7.16
C VAL A 204 -14.46 18.96 5.72
N LEU A 205 -13.59 19.60 4.95
CA LEU A 205 -13.22 19.25 3.58
C LEU A 205 -11.75 18.85 3.54
N THR A 206 -11.42 17.71 2.94
CA THR A 206 -10.04 17.25 2.76
C THR A 206 -9.39 17.88 1.53
N LEU A 207 -8.06 17.88 1.47
CA LEU A 207 -7.31 18.28 0.27
C LEU A 207 -7.68 17.44 -0.96
N SER A 208 -8.17 16.21 -0.77
CA SER A 208 -8.62 15.30 -1.84
C SER A 208 -10.12 15.34 -2.09
N GLY A 209 -10.83 16.35 -1.58
CA GLY A 209 -12.24 16.59 -1.88
C GLY A 209 -13.24 15.69 -1.13
N ALA A 210 -12.78 14.90 -0.17
CA ALA A 210 -13.69 14.18 0.73
C ALA A 210 -14.29 15.14 1.76
N ILE A 211 -15.54 14.88 2.15
CA ILE A 211 -16.28 15.73 3.08
C ILE A 211 -16.74 14.87 4.26
N PHE A 212 -16.53 15.35 5.48
CA PHE A 212 -17.06 14.73 6.68
C PHE A 212 -18.03 15.70 7.34
N GLY A 213 -19.26 15.25 7.58
CA GLY A 213 -20.32 16.03 8.23
C GLY A 213 -20.76 15.42 9.55
N TRP A 214 -21.12 16.26 10.50
CA TRP A 214 -21.71 15.85 11.79
C TRP A 214 -22.59 16.94 12.39
N GLY A 215 -23.35 16.58 13.42
CA GLY A 215 -24.35 17.41 14.07
C GLY A 215 -25.76 17.10 13.60
N ARG A 216 -26.61 18.13 13.61
CA ARG A 216 -28.02 18.03 13.27
C ARG A 216 -28.25 17.61 11.82
N ASN A 217 -29.18 16.70 11.57
CA ASN A 217 -29.52 16.21 10.24
C ASN A 217 -31.04 16.11 9.96
N LYS A 218 -31.89 16.74 10.78
CA LYS A 218 -33.36 16.66 10.67
C LYS A 218 -33.93 16.91 9.25
N PHE A 219 -33.26 17.70 8.43
CA PHE A 219 -33.68 18.03 7.07
C PHE A 219 -32.76 17.46 6.00
N GLY A 220 -31.81 16.59 6.37
CA GLY A 220 -30.82 16.04 5.45
C GLY A 220 -29.61 16.96 5.19
N GLN A 221 -29.36 17.96 6.04
CA GLN A 221 -28.26 18.92 5.86
C GLN A 221 -26.85 18.32 5.90
N LEU A 222 -26.72 17.06 6.32
CA LEU A 222 -25.49 16.30 6.23
C LEU A 222 -25.32 15.56 4.89
N GLY A 223 -26.40 15.36 4.13
CA GLY A 223 -26.37 14.71 2.81
C GLY A 223 -26.18 13.18 2.85
N LEU A 224 -26.38 12.55 4.01
CA LEU A 224 -26.01 11.15 4.29
C LEU A 224 -27.06 10.12 3.86
N ASN A 225 -28.02 10.51 3.00
CA ASN A 225 -29.16 9.68 2.60
C ASN A 225 -30.08 9.27 3.76
N ASP A 226 -30.12 10.08 4.82
CA ASP A 226 -31.04 9.95 5.95
C ASP A 226 -31.21 11.31 6.64
N ASP A 227 -32.02 11.32 7.70
CA ASP A 227 -32.34 12.48 8.54
C ASP A 227 -31.85 12.33 10.00
N ASN A 228 -30.91 11.40 10.25
CA ASN A 228 -30.41 11.10 11.60
C ASN A 228 -29.23 11.99 11.98
N ASP A 229 -29.32 12.62 13.15
CA ASP A 229 -28.22 13.41 13.74
C ASP A 229 -26.98 12.54 13.94
N ARG A 230 -25.79 13.10 13.70
CA ARG A 230 -24.50 12.40 13.84
C ARG A 230 -23.65 13.04 14.92
N TYR A 231 -23.26 12.24 15.91
CA TYR A 231 -22.45 12.72 17.04
C TYR A 231 -20.95 12.61 16.82
N VAL A 232 -20.53 12.00 15.70
CA VAL A 232 -19.15 11.87 15.26
C VAL A 232 -19.05 12.18 13.76
N PRO A 233 -17.92 12.71 13.29
CA PRO A 233 -17.69 12.97 11.87
C PRO A 233 -17.99 11.76 11.00
N THR A 234 -18.85 11.94 10.00
CA THR A 234 -19.27 10.87 9.10
C THR A 234 -18.97 11.26 7.66
N LEU A 235 -18.32 10.36 6.92
CA LEU A 235 -17.95 10.58 5.52
C LEU A 235 -19.19 10.67 4.60
N LEU A 236 -19.29 11.77 3.86
CA LEU A 236 -20.27 11.99 2.81
C LEU A 236 -19.83 11.32 1.50
N LYS A 237 -20.12 10.03 1.36
CA LYS A 237 -19.64 9.20 0.24
C LYS A 237 -20.12 9.67 -1.14
N SER A 238 -21.30 10.28 -1.23
CA SER A 238 -21.93 10.72 -2.49
C SER A 238 -21.16 11.82 -3.22
N LEU A 239 -20.36 12.63 -2.53
CA LEU A 239 -19.55 13.69 -3.13
C LEU A 239 -18.07 13.36 -3.29
N ARG A 240 -17.60 12.18 -2.83
CA ARG A 240 -16.17 11.84 -2.82
C ARG A 240 -15.51 11.95 -4.19
N SER A 241 -16.22 11.58 -5.26
CA SER A 241 -15.70 11.61 -6.63
C SER A 241 -16.03 12.90 -7.40
N GLN A 242 -16.58 13.93 -6.73
CA GLN A 242 -17.06 15.16 -7.38
C GLN A 242 -16.03 16.30 -7.40
N LYS A 243 -14.80 16.06 -6.93
CA LYS A 243 -13.73 17.08 -6.85
C LYS A 243 -14.19 18.36 -6.13
N VAL A 244 -14.76 18.21 -4.94
CA VAL A 244 -15.20 19.35 -4.12
C VAL A 244 -13.97 20.12 -3.63
N VAL A 245 -14.04 21.45 -3.72
CA VAL A 245 -12.95 22.38 -3.37
C VAL A 245 -13.38 23.43 -2.36
N HIS A 246 -14.70 23.64 -2.18
CA HIS A 246 -15.22 24.56 -1.19
C HIS A 246 -16.57 24.10 -0.65
N ILE A 247 -16.80 24.33 0.64
CA ILE A 247 -18.07 24.04 1.34
C ILE A 247 -18.50 25.24 2.19
N CYS A 248 -19.80 25.51 2.21
CA CYS A 248 -20.41 26.52 3.07
C CYS A 248 -21.78 26.05 3.58
N CYS A 249 -22.18 26.55 4.75
CA CYS A 249 -23.39 26.11 5.44
C CYS A 249 -24.30 27.29 5.76
N GLY A 250 -25.60 27.09 5.62
CA GLY A 250 -26.63 27.94 6.21
C GLY A 250 -27.11 27.38 7.55
N GLU A 251 -28.30 27.79 7.99
CA GLU A 251 -28.89 27.32 9.25
C GLU A 251 -29.09 25.80 9.25
N ASP A 252 -29.84 25.33 8.25
CA ASP A 252 -30.28 23.94 8.12
C ASP A 252 -30.02 23.40 6.69
N HIS A 253 -29.10 24.01 5.94
CA HIS A 253 -28.71 23.54 4.60
C HIS A 253 -27.21 23.71 4.35
N THR A 254 -26.71 23.01 3.34
CA THR A 254 -25.29 22.98 2.98
C THR A 254 -25.14 23.12 1.47
N ALA A 255 -24.09 23.81 1.05
CA ALA A 255 -23.71 23.93 -0.35
C ALA A 255 -22.23 23.57 -0.54
N ALA A 256 -21.93 22.89 -1.65
CA ALA A 256 -20.59 22.47 -2.04
C ALA A 256 -20.29 22.92 -3.47
N LEU A 257 -19.07 23.40 -3.69
CA LEU A 257 -18.56 23.86 -4.98
C LEU A 257 -17.45 22.92 -5.46
N THR A 258 -17.54 22.48 -6.71
CA THR A 258 -16.54 21.63 -7.35
C THR A 258 -15.48 22.46 -8.09
N LYS A 259 -14.33 21.83 -8.37
CA LYS A 259 -13.23 22.44 -9.15
C LYS A 259 -13.68 22.96 -10.52
N GLU A 260 -14.67 22.32 -11.13
CA GLU A 260 -15.24 22.71 -12.42
C GLU A 260 -16.32 23.82 -12.31
N GLY A 261 -16.56 24.35 -11.10
CA GLY A 261 -17.58 25.36 -10.85
C GLY A 261 -19.01 24.82 -10.75
N GLY A 262 -19.17 23.51 -10.54
CA GLY A 262 -20.47 22.89 -10.29
C GLY A 262 -20.91 23.09 -8.84
N VAL A 263 -22.21 23.33 -8.62
CA VAL A 263 -22.79 23.56 -7.30
C VAL A 263 -23.71 22.41 -6.91
N PHE A 264 -23.49 21.85 -5.72
CA PHE A 264 -24.38 20.91 -5.06
C PHE A 264 -24.98 21.53 -3.81
N THR A 265 -26.26 21.30 -3.57
CA THR A 265 -26.98 21.78 -2.38
C THR A 265 -27.80 20.64 -1.78
N PHE A 266 -27.96 20.66 -0.46
CA PHE A 266 -28.73 19.67 0.30
C PHE A 266 -29.15 20.19 1.68
N GLY A 267 -30.14 19.55 2.30
CA GLY A 267 -30.75 19.94 3.57
C GLY A 267 -32.13 20.60 3.41
N ALA A 268 -32.37 21.65 4.19
CA ALA A 268 -33.64 22.34 4.20
C ALA A 268 -33.91 23.07 2.88
N GLY A 269 -35.07 22.82 2.25
CA GLY A 269 -35.49 23.50 1.02
C GLY A 269 -36.77 24.34 1.15
N GLY A 270 -37.35 24.46 2.33
CA GLY A 270 -38.68 25.06 2.52
C GLY A 270 -38.87 26.48 1.95
N TYR A 271 -37.81 27.27 1.80
CA TYR A 271 -37.83 28.61 1.22
C TYR A 271 -37.23 28.66 -0.20
N GLY A 272 -36.77 27.54 -0.74
CA GLY A 272 -36.09 27.47 -2.04
C GLY A 272 -34.57 27.64 -1.97
N GLN A 273 -33.97 27.63 -0.78
CA GLN A 273 -32.55 27.91 -0.56
C GLN A 273 -31.59 26.89 -1.19
N LEU A 274 -32.11 25.77 -1.68
CA LEU A 274 -31.37 24.76 -2.42
C LEU A 274 -31.31 25.06 -3.93
N GLY A 275 -32.23 25.87 -4.45
CA GLY A 275 -32.17 26.34 -5.85
C GLY A 275 -32.70 25.36 -6.89
N HIS A 276 -33.35 24.26 -6.50
CA HIS A 276 -33.82 23.20 -7.42
C HIS A 276 -35.22 23.44 -8.02
N ASN A 277 -35.66 24.69 -8.07
CA ASN A 277 -37.03 25.06 -8.44
C ASN A 277 -38.11 24.29 -7.64
N SER A 278 -37.79 23.96 -6.39
CA SER A 278 -38.61 23.18 -5.48
C SER A 278 -38.50 23.71 -4.06
N THR A 279 -39.44 23.34 -3.19
CA THR A 279 -39.39 23.60 -1.74
C THR A 279 -39.15 22.34 -0.91
N SER A 280 -38.86 21.22 -1.55
CA SER A 280 -38.57 19.94 -0.89
C SER A 280 -37.22 19.97 -0.18
N HIS A 281 -37.13 19.25 0.94
CA HIS A 281 -35.86 18.91 1.57
C HIS A 281 -35.09 17.92 0.70
N GLU A 282 -33.76 18.01 0.70
CA GLU A 282 -32.90 17.11 -0.06
C GLU A 282 -31.94 16.40 0.90
N ILE A 283 -32.19 15.11 1.16
CA ILE A 283 -31.35 14.29 2.05
C ILE A 283 -30.06 13.80 1.39
N ASN A 284 -29.93 14.02 0.08
CA ASN A 284 -28.75 13.74 -0.71
C ASN A 284 -28.28 15.01 -1.43
N PRO A 285 -26.96 15.19 -1.62
CA PRO A 285 -26.43 16.26 -2.44
C PRO A 285 -27.02 16.24 -3.85
N ARG A 286 -27.67 17.33 -4.24
CA ARG A 286 -28.27 17.48 -5.57
C ARG A 286 -27.62 18.64 -6.29
N LYS A 287 -27.30 18.45 -7.58
CA LYS A 287 -26.71 19.49 -8.42
C LYS A 287 -27.74 20.57 -8.74
N VAL A 288 -27.35 21.84 -8.68
CA VAL A 288 -28.20 22.98 -9.09
C VAL A 288 -28.12 23.13 -10.61
N PHE A 289 -29.10 22.58 -11.33
CA PHE A 289 -29.10 22.54 -12.80
C PHE A 289 -29.23 23.91 -13.44
N GLU A 290 -29.89 24.85 -12.79
CA GLU A 290 -30.09 26.22 -13.27
C GLU A 290 -28.78 27.02 -13.33
N LEU A 291 -27.72 26.57 -12.64
CA LEU A 291 -26.36 27.12 -12.76
C LEU A 291 -25.48 26.32 -13.74
N MET A 292 -26.01 25.27 -14.37
CA MET A 292 -25.27 24.45 -15.31
C MET A 292 -24.93 25.25 -16.58
N GLY A 293 -23.72 25.05 -17.11
CA GLY A 293 -23.18 25.85 -18.21
C GLY A 293 -22.53 27.16 -17.78
N SER A 294 -22.70 27.57 -16.51
CA SER A 294 -21.91 28.63 -15.88
C SER A 294 -20.80 28.05 -15.03
N VAL A 295 -19.68 28.75 -14.94
CA VAL A 295 -18.59 28.42 -14.01
C VAL A 295 -18.75 29.28 -12.76
N VAL A 296 -19.28 28.69 -11.69
CA VAL A 296 -19.40 29.37 -10.39
C VAL A 296 -18.02 29.38 -9.73
N THR A 297 -17.59 30.53 -9.22
CA THR A 297 -16.30 30.66 -8.51
C THR A 297 -16.43 31.02 -7.05
N GLN A 298 -17.60 31.51 -6.62
CA GLN A 298 -17.88 31.80 -5.22
C GLN A 298 -19.29 31.34 -4.88
N ILE A 299 -19.43 30.74 -3.71
CA ILE A 299 -20.72 30.36 -3.13
C ILE A 299 -20.71 30.69 -1.64
N THR A 300 -21.81 31.25 -1.15
CA THR A 300 -21.99 31.54 0.27
C THR A 300 -23.43 31.25 0.68
N CYS A 301 -23.63 30.89 1.93
CA CYS A 301 -24.95 30.65 2.51
C CYS A 301 -25.23 31.70 3.59
N GLY A 302 -26.43 32.27 3.57
CA GLY A 302 -26.99 32.90 4.76
C GLY A 302 -27.83 31.91 5.55
N ARG A 303 -28.68 32.44 6.44
CA ARG A 303 -29.53 31.62 7.32
C ARG A 303 -30.42 30.68 6.50
N GLN A 304 -31.19 31.24 5.57
CA GLN A 304 -32.18 30.52 4.76
C GLN A 304 -32.11 30.93 3.29
N HIS A 305 -30.93 31.33 2.81
CA HIS A 305 -30.67 31.66 1.41
C HIS A 305 -29.24 31.28 1.00
N THR A 306 -29.04 31.18 -0.31
CA THR A 306 -27.74 30.87 -0.93
C THR A 306 -27.46 31.89 -2.02
N THR A 307 -26.20 32.28 -2.14
CA THR A 307 -25.71 33.22 -3.16
C THR A 307 -24.53 32.63 -3.91
N ALA A 308 -24.50 32.80 -5.22
CA ALA A 308 -23.45 32.29 -6.11
C ALA A 308 -22.98 33.36 -7.07
N PHE A 309 -21.69 33.43 -7.36
CA PHE A 309 -21.10 34.39 -8.29
C PHE A 309 -20.54 33.69 -9.54
N VAL A 310 -20.84 34.24 -10.71
CA VAL A 310 -20.39 33.76 -12.03
C VAL A 310 -19.57 34.86 -12.72
N PRO A 311 -18.23 34.77 -12.72
CA PRO A 311 -17.36 35.84 -13.25
C PRO A 311 -17.59 36.16 -14.73
N SER A 312 -17.86 35.15 -15.56
CA SER A 312 -18.03 35.31 -17.01
C SER A 312 -19.20 36.22 -17.38
N SER A 313 -20.24 36.26 -16.56
CA SER A 313 -21.39 37.16 -16.72
C SER A 313 -21.33 38.39 -15.81
N GLY A 314 -20.41 38.40 -14.83
CA GLY A 314 -20.37 39.38 -13.75
C GLY A 314 -21.54 39.27 -12.76
N ARG A 315 -22.45 38.31 -12.93
CA ARG A 315 -23.71 38.26 -12.17
C ARG A 315 -23.55 37.54 -10.84
N ILE A 316 -24.25 38.07 -9.84
CA ILE A 316 -24.55 37.37 -8.58
C ILE A 316 -25.95 36.78 -8.71
N TYR A 317 -26.09 35.51 -8.37
CA TYR A 317 -27.35 34.80 -8.26
C TYR A 317 -27.68 34.57 -6.79
N SER A 318 -28.96 34.69 -6.42
CA SER A 318 -29.48 34.47 -5.07
C SER A 318 -30.77 33.65 -5.12
N PHE A 319 -30.97 32.78 -4.13
CA PHE A 319 -32.16 31.94 -4.00
C PHE A 319 -32.42 31.54 -2.54
N GLY A 320 -33.67 31.30 -2.17
CA GLY A 320 -34.12 31.05 -0.81
C GLY A 320 -35.13 32.07 -0.28
N LEU A 321 -35.07 32.31 1.03
CA LEU A 321 -35.92 33.27 1.74
C LEU A 321 -35.65 34.70 1.23
N GLY A 322 -36.71 35.43 0.87
CA GLY A 322 -36.64 36.82 0.42
C GLY A 322 -37.29 37.84 1.35
N GLY A 323 -37.97 37.39 2.41
CA GLY A 323 -38.82 38.24 3.25
C GLY A 323 -38.11 39.43 3.90
N ASN A 324 -36.81 39.32 4.14
CA ASN A 324 -35.97 40.37 4.74
C ASN A 324 -35.07 41.05 3.70
N GLY A 325 -35.35 40.91 2.40
CA GLY A 325 -34.58 41.52 1.31
C GLY A 325 -33.22 40.88 1.04
N GLN A 326 -32.85 39.80 1.72
CA GLN A 326 -31.52 39.18 1.68
C GLN A 326 -31.09 38.66 0.29
N LEU A 327 -32.05 38.51 -0.62
CA LEU A 327 -31.81 38.11 -2.01
C LEU A 327 -31.41 39.29 -2.91
N GLY A 328 -31.69 40.54 -2.53
CA GLY A 328 -31.30 41.72 -3.30
C GLY A 328 -32.02 41.85 -4.65
N THR A 329 -33.22 41.29 -4.79
CA THR A 329 -33.97 41.24 -6.06
C THR A 329 -34.96 42.38 -6.25
N GLY A 330 -35.02 43.34 -5.31
CA GLY A 330 -36.02 44.41 -5.29
C GLY A 330 -37.42 43.97 -4.82
N THR A 331 -37.56 42.72 -4.35
CA THR A 331 -38.83 42.18 -3.85
C THR A 331 -38.61 41.36 -2.59
N THR A 332 -39.67 41.15 -1.79
CA THR A 332 -39.65 40.31 -0.58
C THR A 332 -40.00 38.84 -0.86
N SER A 333 -40.09 38.46 -2.14
CA SER A 333 -40.52 37.12 -2.56
C SER A 333 -39.40 36.10 -2.45
N ASN A 334 -39.73 34.91 -1.95
CA ASN A 334 -38.82 33.77 -1.98
C ASN A 334 -38.50 33.36 -3.43
N ARG A 335 -37.30 32.85 -3.65
CA ARG A 335 -36.86 32.36 -4.97
C ARG A 335 -36.47 30.90 -4.85
N LYS A 336 -37.16 30.03 -5.59
CA LYS A 336 -36.93 28.57 -5.58
C LYS A 336 -35.78 28.14 -6.50
N SER A 337 -35.36 29.03 -7.39
CA SER A 337 -34.28 28.83 -8.35
C SER A 337 -33.37 30.06 -8.37
N PRO A 338 -32.10 29.91 -8.78
CA PRO A 338 -31.15 31.00 -8.90
C PRO A 338 -31.73 32.20 -9.65
N PHE A 339 -31.78 33.35 -8.99
CA PHE A 339 -32.29 34.60 -9.55
C PHE A 339 -31.23 35.70 -9.45
N THR A 340 -31.11 36.55 -10.47
CA THR A 340 -30.06 37.58 -10.49
C THR A 340 -30.32 38.66 -9.44
N VAL A 341 -29.30 38.98 -8.64
CA VAL A 341 -29.29 40.12 -7.72
C VAL A 341 -29.31 41.41 -8.54
N LYS A 342 -30.19 42.35 -8.19
CA LYS A 342 -30.32 43.61 -8.94
C LYS A 342 -29.07 44.47 -8.78
N GLY A 343 -28.60 45.06 -9.88
CA GLY A 343 -27.42 45.93 -9.89
C GLY A 343 -26.76 45.98 -11.27
N SER A 344 -26.00 47.04 -11.52
CA SER A 344 -25.24 47.24 -12.77
C SER A 344 -23.92 46.46 -12.73
N TRP A 345 -24.03 45.12 -12.68
CA TRP A 345 -22.87 44.23 -12.61
C TRP A 345 -22.20 44.08 -13.98
N ILE A 346 -20.87 44.19 -14.00
CA ILE A 346 -20.06 43.98 -15.20
C ILE A 346 -19.11 42.78 -15.03
N PRO A 347 -18.88 41.99 -16.10
CA PRO A 347 -17.90 40.91 -16.07
C PRO A 347 -16.48 41.47 -15.98
N TYR A 348 -15.59 40.70 -15.34
CA TYR A 348 -14.16 41.01 -15.34
C TYR A 348 -13.57 40.68 -16.72
N SER A 349 -12.95 41.67 -17.38
CA SER A 349 -12.27 41.50 -18.66
C SER A 349 -10.91 42.22 -18.63
N PRO A 350 -9.79 41.53 -18.85
CA PRO A 350 -8.46 42.14 -18.81
C PRO A 350 -8.15 43.09 -20.00
N GLN A 351 -9.05 43.21 -20.99
CA GLN A 351 -8.80 43.95 -22.25
C GLN A 351 -9.88 44.99 -22.61
N SER A 352 -10.79 45.36 -21.71
CA SER A 352 -11.90 46.26 -22.05
C SER A 352 -11.50 47.76 -22.00
N PRO A 353 -11.83 48.58 -23.02
CA PRO A 353 -11.61 50.02 -22.98
C PRO A 353 -12.57 50.72 -22.02
N MET A 354 -12.11 51.83 -21.43
CA MET A 354 -12.93 52.73 -20.62
C MET A 354 -14.10 53.28 -21.45
N SER A 355 -15.34 52.96 -21.09
CA SER A 355 -16.51 53.72 -21.53
C SER A 355 -16.85 54.78 -20.47
N THR A 356 -17.02 56.01 -20.93
CA THR A 356 -17.31 57.23 -20.15
C THR A 356 -18.81 57.42 -19.89
N ASP A 357 -19.59 56.35 -19.75
CA ASP A 357 -21.02 56.48 -19.47
C ASP A 357 -21.30 56.58 -17.97
N THR A 358 -22.18 57.54 -17.66
CA THR A 358 -22.54 58.07 -16.34
C THR A 358 -23.28 57.11 -15.39
N GLU A 359 -23.30 55.80 -15.66
CA GLU A 359 -23.91 54.81 -14.76
C GLU A 359 -22.85 54.14 -13.87
N GLU A 360 -23.06 54.12 -12.56
CA GLU A 360 -22.16 53.42 -11.62
C GLU A 360 -22.22 51.90 -11.85
N CYS A 361 -21.27 51.37 -12.63
CA CYS A 361 -21.08 49.93 -12.84
C CYS A 361 -20.14 49.29 -11.80
N TYR A 362 -20.37 48.02 -11.47
CA TYR A 362 -19.68 47.30 -10.39
C TYR A 362 -19.05 45.99 -10.89
N CYS A 363 -17.74 45.81 -10.65
CA CYS A 363 -17.05 44.53 -10.80
C CYS A 363 -16.94 43.83 -9.44
N VAL A 364 -17.54 42.65 -9.28
CA VAL A 364 -17.55 41.92 -8.01
C VAL A 364 -16.15 41.36 -7.71
N LYS A 365 -15.66 41.61 -6.50
CA LYS A 365 -14.46 40.97 -5.94
C LYS A 365 -14.82 39.74 -5.13
N ARG A 366 -15.74 39.90 -4.16
CA ARG A 366 -16.11 38.85 -3.21
C ARG A 366 -17.53 39.03 -2.69
N ILE A 367 -18.27 37.93 -2.55
CA ILE A 367 -19.61 37.89 -1.93
C ILE A 367 -19.54 37.36 -0.49
N PHE A 368 -20.43 37.85 0.37
CA PHE A 368 -20.59 37.38 1.75
C PHE A 368 -22.07 37.28 2.12
N SER A 369 -22.43 36.25 2.86
CA SER A 369 -23.80 36.02 3.32
C SER A 369 -23.76 35.42 4.73
N GLY A 370 -24.71 35.79 5.57
CA GLY A 370 -24.88 35.24 6.92
C GLY A 370 -26.06 35.92 7.61
N GLY A 371 -26.70 35.24 8.55
CA GLY A 371 -28.00 35.70 9.05
C GLY A 371 -28.98 35.97 7.89
N ASP A 372 -29.64 37.11 7.93
CA ASP A 372 -30.53 37.59 6.86
C ASP A 372 -29.93 38.80 6.12
N GLN A 373 -28.60 38.87 6.04
CA GLN A 373 -27.86 39.94 5.37
C GLN A 373 -26.86 39.38 4.35
N SER A 374 -26.62 40.19 3.31
CA SER A 374 -25.76 39.84 2.19
C SER A 374 -24.93 41.07 1.77
N PHE A 375 -23.70 40.81 1.37
CA PHE A 375 -22.73 41.84 0.98
C PHE A 375 -22.01 41.46 -0.31
N ALA A 376 -21.64 42.47 -1.08
CA ALA A 376 -20.71 42.34 -2.20
C ALA A 376 -19.60 43.41 -2.08
N HIS A 377 -18.36 42.94 -1.99
CA HIS A 377 -17.20 43.79 -2.21
C HIS A 377 -17.02 43.95 -3.73
N TYR A 378 -16.87 45.18 -4.20
CA TYR A 378 -16.72 45.51 -5.60
C TYR A 378 -15.55 46.46 -5.82
N PHE A 379 -15.04 46.49 -7.06
CA PHE A 379 -14.17 47.54 -7.57
C PHE A 379 -14.83 48.23 -8.75
N TYR A 380 -14.46 49.49 -8.95
CA TYR A 380 -14.80 50.19 -10.18
C TYR A 380 -13.96 49.62 -11.35
N PRO A 381 -14.47 49.70 -12.60
CA PRO A 381 -13.79 49.17 -13.77
C PRO A 381 -12.34 49.67 -13.92
N GLN A 382 -12.03 50.86 -13.39
CA GLN A 382 -10.71 51.47 -13.51
C GLN A 382 -9.62 50.85 -12.61
N ASN A 383 -10.01 50.13 -11.55
CA ASN A 383 -9.08 49.59 -10.54
C ASN A 383 -8.75 48.09 -10.72
N MET A 384 -9.30 47.45 -11.78
CA MET A 384 -9.16 46.05 -12.23
C MET A 384 -8.38 45.06 -11.33
N VAL A 385 -8.97 44.64 -10.22
CA VAL A 385 -8.49 43.50 -9.42
C VAL A 385 -9.32 42.25 -9.81
N PRO A 386 -8.70 41.09 -10.10
CA PRO A 386 -9.45 39.88 -10.44
C PRO A 386 -10.37 39.45 -9.28
N PRO A 387 -11.58 38.95 -9.56
CA PRO A 387 -12.45 38.38 -8.52
C PRO A 387 -11.77 37.23 -7.77
N ASP A 388 -12.15 37.02 -6.51
CA ASP A 388 -11.73 35.83 -5.78
C ASP A 388 -12.32 34.57 -6.44
N ASP A 389 -11.58 33.47 -6.37
CA ASP A 389 -12.03 32.18 -6.88
C ASP A 389 -11.79 31.12 -5.82
N PHE A 390 -12.88 30.67 -5.20
CA PHE A 390 -12.87 29.70 -4.10
C PHE A 390 -12.53 28.28 -4.58
N ARG A 391 -12.33 28.08 -5.89
CA ARG A 391 -11.87 26.81 -6.45
C ARG A 391 -10.37 26.61 -6.29
N TYR A 392 -9.64 27.68 -5.98
CA TYR A 392 -8.22 27.63 -5.68
C TYR A 392 -7.97 27.80 -4.18
N PRO A 393 -7.05 27.02 -3.58
CA PRO A 393 -6.77 27.10 -2.16
C PRO A 393 -6.11 28.44 -1.79
N ASP A 394 -6.57 29.04 -0.69
CA ASP A 394 -5.93 30.22 -0.09
C ASP A 394 -4.67 29.77 0.66
N LEU A 395 -3.50 30.20 0.17
CA LEU A 395 -2.18 29.84 0.69
C LEU A 395 -2.01 30.17 2.18
N LEU A 396 -2.69 31.20 2.70
CA LEU A 396 -2.62 31.58 4.12
C LEU A 396 -3.44 30.65 5.02
N LYS A 397 -4.38 29.89 4.44
CA LYS A 397 -5.28 28.99 5.16
C LYS A 397 -4.89 27.52 5.04
N GLN A 398 -3.72 27.22 4.46
CA GLN A 398 -3.26 25.86 4.24
C GLN A 398 -2.50 25.28 5.44
N ILE A 399 -2.64 23.96 5.61
CA ILE A 399 -1.81 23.17 6.52
C ILE A 399 -0.35 23.15 6.06
N TRP A 400 0.57 22.78 6.95
CA TRP A 400 1.95 22.51 6.54
C TRP A 400 2.00 21.34 5.57
N THR A 401 2.79 21.50 4.51
CA THR A 401 3.09 20.47 3.53
C THR A 401 4.58 20.51 3.18
N VAL A 402 5.17 19.34 3.02
CA VAL A 402 6.53 19.17 2.48
C VAL A 402 6.42 19.21 0.96
N ASN A 403 6.89 20.29 0.37
CA ASN A 403 6.90 20.50 -1.08
C ASN A 403 8.23 21.11 -1.53
N GLU A 404 8.40 21.25 -2.84
CA GLU A 404 9.63 21.78 -3.43
C GLU A 404 9.99 23.18 -2.89
N THR A 405 9.01 24.08 -2.74
CA THR A 405 9.24 25.45 -2.24
C THR A 405 9.65 25.47 -0.77
N PHE A 406 9.06 24.58 0.04
CA PHE A 406 9.42 24.38 1.43
C PHE A 406 10.89 23.94 1.54
N ILE A 407 11.29 22.91 0.80
CA ILE A 407 12.65 22.37 0.84
C ILE A 407 13.67 23.38 0.31
N GLN A 408 13.42 24.03 -0.82
CA GLN A 408 14.34 25.05 -1.35
C GLN A 408 14.60 26.18 -0.35
N ARG A 409 13.55 26.61 0.36
CA ARG A 409 13.68 27.59 1.44
C ARG A 409 14.54 27.05 2.57
N LEU A 410 14.32 25.80 3.02
CA LEU A 410 15.15 25.18 4.07
C LEU A 410 16.64 25.09 3.68
N LEU A 411 16.93 24.70 2.45
CA LEU A 411 18.30 24.51 1.96
C LEU A 411 19.03 25.82 1.65
N SER A 412 18.30 26.95 1.54
CA SER A 412 18.90 28.27 1.29
C SER A 412 19.69 28.83 2.49
N PHE A 413 19.52 28.26 3.68
CA PHE A 413 20.19 28.74 4.90
C PHE A 413 21.60 28.14 5.04
N PRO A 414 22.59 28.96 5.46
CA PRO A 414 23.96 28.50 5.60
C PRO A 414 24.10 27.40 6.65
N SER A 415 25.09 26.53 6.46
CA SER A 415 25.43 25.44 7.37
C SER A 415 25.77 25.99 8.77
N GLY A 416 24.90 25.71 9.75
CA GLY A 416 25.00 26.26 11.11
C GLY A 416 23.82 25.85 12.00
N ARG A 417 23.57 26.61 13.08
CA ARG A 417 22.42 26.38 13.98
C ARG A 417 21.13 26.78 13.27
N LEU A 418 20.17 25.86 13.20
CA LEU A 418 18.84 26.11 12.66
C LEU A 418 18.17 27.32 13.34
N PRO A 419 17.69 28.32 12.56
CA PRO A 419 16.80 29.34 13.08
C PRO A 419 15.56 28.73 13.74
N VAL A 420 15.11 29.32 14.83
CA VAL A 420 13.98 28.81 15.63
C VAL A 420 12.70 28.70 14.79
N GLU A 421 12.45 29.68 13.92
CA GLU A 421 11.29 29.70 13.02
C GLU A 421 11.27 28.48 12.10
N ILE A 422 12.43 28.10 11.57
CA ILE A 422 12.57 26.94 10.67
C ILE A 422 12.41 25.64 11.44
N ALA A 423 12.99 25.54 12.64
CA ALA A 423 12.81 24.37 13.49
C ALA A 423 11.32 24.14 13.80
N ILE A 424 10.57 25.21 14.09
CA ILE A 424 9.11 25.16 14.29
C ILE A 424 8.38 24.68 13.04
N GLU A 425 8.77 25.16 11.84
CA GLU A 425 8.15 24.70 10.60
C GLU A 425 8.44 23.22 10.30
N ILE A 426 9.67 22.75 10.55
CA ILE A 426 10.04 21.33 10.41
C ILE A 426 9.23 20.50 11.41
N ASP A 427 9.23 20.87 12.69
CA ASP A 427 8.44 20.18 13.71
C ASP A 427 6.95 20.17 13.36
N GLY A 428 6.42 21.29 12.87
CA GLY A 428 5.03 21.39 12.41
C GLY A 428 4.69 20.42 11.29
N ALA A 429 5.52 20.37 10.24
CA ALA A 429 5.29 19.50 9.08
C ALA A 429 5.49 18.01 9.38
N PHE A 430 6.44 17.67 10.26
CA PHE A 430 6.84 16.28 10.54
C PHE A 430 6.27 15.70 11.83
N SER A 431 5.49 16.47 12.60
CA SER A 431 4.78 15.98 13.80
C SER A 431 3.34 15.53 13.53
N SER A 432 2.80 15.83 12.34
CA SER A 432 1.42 15.55 11.96
C SER A 432 1.32 14.58 10.79
N ALA A 433 0.57 13.50 11.01
CA ALA A 433 0.21 12.56 9.96
C ALA A 433 -0.61 13.23 8.85
N GLY A 434 -1.49 14.18 9.20
CA GLY A 434 -2.29 14.94 8.23
C GLY A 434 -1.42 15.78 7.31
N CYS A 435 -0.38 16.43 7.85
CA CYS A 435 0.57 17.21 7.05
C CYS A 435 1.33 16.33 6.05
N LEU A 436 1.90 15.21 6.49
CA LEU A 436 2.60 14.29 5.57
C LEU A 436 1.66 13.65 4.53
N ASN A 437 0.45 13.28 4.94
CA ASN A 437 -0.58 12.75 4.04
C ASN A 437 -1.07 13.77 3.00
N GLY A 438 -0.93 15.07 3.28
CA GLY A 438 -1.21 16.17 2.36
C GLY A 438 -0.03 16.64 1.53
N SER A 439 1.20 16.16 1.81
CA SER A 439 2.43 16.68 1.20
C SER A 439 2.70 16.12 -0.20
N PHE A 440 2.42 14.84 -0.41
CA PHE A 440 2.82 14.10 -1.61
C PHE A 440 1.62 13.70 -2.49
N LEU A 441 0.64 14.59 -2.60
CA LEU A 441 -0.57 14.33 -3.39
C LEU A 441 -0.24 14.34 -4.89
N ALA A 442 -0.87 13.44 -5.66
CA ALA A 442 -0.77 13.42 -7.11
C ALA A 442 -1.62 14.56 -7.73
N LEU A 443 -1.07 15.78 -7.72
CA LEU A 443 -1.77 17.02 -8.11
C LEU A 443 -1.80 17.26 -9.63
N SER A 444 -0.77 16.83 -10.38
CA SER A 444 -0.61 17.13 -11.81
C SER A 444 -1.79 16.66 -12.68
N ASN A 445 -2.36 15.49 -12.35
CA ASN A 445 -3.48 14.89 -13.06
C ASN A 445 -4.78 14.86 -12.24
N ASP A 446 -4.86 15.59 -11.12
CA ASP A 446 -5.98 15.51 -10.16
C ASP A 446 -6.24 14.11 -9.60
N ASP A 447 -5.27 13.19 -9.69
CA ASP A 447 -5.45 11.80 -9.31
C ASP A 447 -5.69 11.64 -7.81
N HIS A 448 -5.21 12.57 -6.97
CA HIS A 448 -5.55 12.59 -5.55
C HIS A 448 -7.07 12.59 -5.25
N TYR A 449 -7.93 13.15 -6.12
CA TYR A 449 -9.39 13.06 -5.96
C TYR A 449 -9.97 11.65 -6.18
N LYS A 450 -9.20 10.71 -6.74
CA LYS A 450 -9.61 9.32 -6.98
C LYS A 450 -9.33 8.41 -5.76
N THR A 451 -8.94 8.99 -4.63
CA THR A 451 -8.49 8.22 -3.46
C THR A 451 -9.59 7.30 -2.91
N SER A 452 -9.24 6.02 -2.81
CA SER A 452 -10.15 4.92 -2.48
C SER A 452 -9.38 3.74 -1.89
N THR A 453 -10.08 2.65 -1.55
CA THR A 453 -9.46 1.41 -1.06
C THR A 453 -8.53 0.72 -2.07
N ARG A 454 -8.55 1.15 -3.34
CA ARG A 454 -7.70 0.63 -4.42
C ARG A 454 -6.61 1.61 -4.88
N PHE A 455 -6.80 2.91 -4.63
CA PHE A 455 -5.91 3.95 -5.13
C PHE A 455 -5.59 4.95 -4.02
N SER A 456 -4.30 5.18 -3.74
CA SER A 456 -3.85 6.01 -2.62
C SER A 456 -3.94 7.52 -2.90
N GLY A 457 -3.89 7.93 -4.17
CA GLY A 457 -3.86 9.35 -4.55
C GLY A 457 -2.54 10.07 -4.27
N VAL A 458 -1.47 9.31 -4.02
CA VAL A 458 -0.14 9.80 -3.66
C VAL A 458 0.81 9.66 -4.84
N ASP A 459 1.66 10.67 -5.06
CA ASP A 459 2.81 10.59 -5.95
C ASP A 459 4.03 10.05 -5.17
N MET A 460 4.27 8.75 -5.32
CA MET A 460 5.39 8.06 -4.66
C MET A 460 6.77 8.55 -5.14
N ASN A 461 6.87 8.99 -6.39
CA ASN A 461 8.12 9.53 -6.93
C ASN A 461 8.41 10.90 -6.33
N ALA A 462 7.40 11.76 -6.19
CA ALA A 462 7.54 13.03 -5.49
C ALA A 462 7.95 12.82 -4.02
N ALA A 463 7.32 11.87 -3.31
CA ALA A 463 7.69 11.53 -1.94
C ALA A 463 9.18 11.16 -1.81
N ARG A 464 9.63 10.21 -2.63
CA ARG A 464 11.04 9.77 -2.66
C ARG A 464 12.00 10.93 -2.96
N LEU A 465 11.75 11.68 -4.03
CA LEU A 465 12.63 12.77 -4.46
C LEU A 465 12.73 13.87 -3.41
N LEU A 466 11.60 14.28 -2.83
CA LEU A 466 11.58 15.34 -1.81
C LEU A 466 12.23 14.90 -0.51
N PHE A 467 11.99 13.67 -0.04
CA PHE A 467 12.68 13.16 1.16
C PHE A 467 14.19 13.08 0.95
N HIS A 468 14.65 12.56 -0.19
CA HIS A 468 16.08 12.51 -0.51
C HIS A 468 16.71 13.89 -0.65
N LYS A 469 15.97 14.86 -1.18
CA LYS A 469 16.44 16.25 -1.26
C LYS A 469 16.53 16.92 0.11
N LEU A 470 15.63 16.57 1.04
CA LEU A 470 15.63 17.11 2.39
C LEU A 470 16.71 16.49 3.29
N ILE A 471 16.90 15.17 3.18
CA ILE A 471 17.82 14.42 4.02
C ILE A 471 19.16 14.28 3.31
N GLN A 472 19.99 15.32 3.46
CA GLN A 472 21.32 15.40 2.87
C GLN A 472 22.42 15.43 3.94
N PRO A 473 23.57 14.76 3.72
CA PRO A 473 24.69 14.78 4.67
C PRO A 473 25.21 16.18 4.99
N GLU A 474 25.14 17.10 4.03
CA GLU A 474 25.55 18.50 4.14
C GLU A 474 24.69 19.30 5.15
N HIS A 475 23.47 18.84 5.41
CA HIS A 475 22.48 19.47 6.28
C HIS A 475 22.05 18.55 7.43
N ALA A 476 23.00 17.90 8.09
CA ALA A 476 22.74 16.93 9.17
C ALA A 476 21.82 17.45 10.31
N HIS A 477 21.84 18.75 10.60
CA HIS A 477 20.96 19.37 11.59
C HIS A 477 19.48 19.32 11.21
N ILE A 478 19.15 19.42 9.90
CA ILE A 478 17.78 19.24 9.40
C ILE A 478 17.36 17.80 9.59
N SER A 479 18.23 16.85 9.20
CA SER A 479 17.98 15.41 9.36
C SER A 479 17.73 15.02 10.82
N GLN A 480 18.52 15.56 11.76
CA GLN A 480 18.34 15.35 13.19
C GLN A 480 17.01 15.93 13.71
N GLN A 481 16.64 17.13 13.27
CA GLN A 481 15.36 17.75 13.67
C GLN A 481 14.17 16.94 13.15
N VAL A 482 14.21 16.52 11.88
CA VAL A 482 13.18 15.67 11.28
C VAL A 482 13.08 14.35 12.03
N ALA A 483 14.20 13.67 12.30
CA ALA A 483 14.21 12.41 13.05
C ALA A 483 13.60 12.57 14.45
N ALA A 484 13.99 13.64 15.18
CA ALA A 484 13.45 13.93 16.51
C ALA A 484 11.94 14.21 16.48
N SER A 485 11.44 14.91 15.45
CA SER A 485 10.01 15.17 15.29
C SER A 485 9.23 13.88 15.00
N LEU A 486 9.76 13.03 14.11
CA LEU A 486 9.15 11.74 13.78
C LEU A 486 9.07 10.82 15.02
N GLU A 487 10.17 10.70 15.76
CA GLU A 487 10.30 9.86 16.95
C GLU A 487 9.38 10.32 18.08
N LYS A 488 9.39 11.61 18.42
CA LYS A 488 8.70 12.12 19.62
C LYS A 488 7.24 12.44 19.38
N ASN A 489 6.90 12.90 18.17
CA ASN A 489 5.60 13.52 17.93
C ASN A 489 4.73 12.79 16.91
N LEU A 490 5.29 12.15 15.88
CA LEU A 490 4.48 11.49 14.85
C LEU A 490 4.19 10.02 15.17
N ILE A 491 5.23 9.18 15.24
CA ILE A 491 5.07 7.72 15.33
C ILE A 491 4.26 7.31 16.58
N PRO A 492 4.49 7.89 17.78
CA PRO A 492 3.72 7.54 18.98
C PRO A 492 2.23 7.91 18.90
N LYS A 493 1.84 8.80 17.97
CA LYS A 493 0.45 9.25 17.78
C LYS A 493 -0.30 8.46 16.70
N LEU A 494 0.34 7.51 16.03
CA LEU A 494 -0.32 6.67 15.01
C LEU A 494 -1.34 5.74 15.68
N THR A 495 -2.59 5.78 15.22
CA THR A 495 -3.72 5.03 15.79
C THR A 495 -4.03 3.76 15.00
N SER A 496 -4.60 2.76 15.68
CA SER A 496 -5.04 1.49 15.09
C SER A 496 -6.30 1.62 14.22
N SER A 497 -7.25 2.44 14.68
CA SER A 497 -8.48 2.76 13.97
C SER A 497 -8.28 4.07 13.23
N LEU A 498 -8.53 4.05 11.92
CA LEU A 498 -8.35 5.18 11.03
C LEU A 498 -9.70 5.64 10.49
N PRO A 499 -9.93 6.96 10.45
CA PRO A 499 -11.24 7.51 10.08
C PRO A 499 -11.55 7.42 8.59
N ASP A 500 -10.50 7.36 7.75
CA ASP A 500 -10.61 7.25 6.30
C ASP A 500 -9.33 6.68 5.70
N VAL A 501 -9.41 6.18 4.47
CA VAL A 501 -8.25 5.71 3.71
C VAL A 501 -7.21 6.81 3.48
N GLU A 502 -7.58 8.09 3.43
CA GLU A 502 -6.60 9.19 3.30
C GLU A 502 -5.57 9.22 4.44
N ALA A 503 -5.92 8.73 5.63
CA ALA A 503 -5.00 8.67 6.77
C ALA A 503 -3.92 7.58 6.61
N LEU A 504 -4.10 6.61 5.70
CA LEU A 504 -3.16 5.51 5.46
C LEU A 504 -1.95 5.89 4.60
N ARG A 505 -1.98 7.05 3.92
CA ARG A 505 -0.96 7.42 2.91
C ARG A 505 0.47 7.43 3.45
N LEU A 506 0.66 7.85 4.70
CA LEU A 506 1.96 7.90 5.37
C LEU A 506 2.62 6.52 5.46
N TYR A 507 1.82 5.45 5.51
CA TYR A 507 2.35 4.09 5.55
C TYR A 507 2.99 3.65 4.23
N LEU A 508 2.66 4.35 3.13
CA LEU A 508 3.35 4.22 1.85
C LEU A 508 4.55 5.14 1.75
N THR A 509 4.40 6.41 2.14
CA THR A 509 5.41 7.45 1.86
C THR A 509 6.55 7.47 2.86
N LEU A 510 6.31 7.22 4.15
CA LEU A 510 7.35 7.32 5.17
C LEU A 510 8.53 6.35 4.96
N PRO A 511 8.34 5.10 4.50
CA PRO A 511 9.45 4.22 4.12
C PRO A 511 10.42 4.78 3.07
N GLU A 512 9.98 5.74 2.23
CA GLU A 512 10.85 6.43 1.26
C GLU A 512 11.76 7.47 1.92
N CYS A 513 11.55 7.80 3.19
CA CYS A 513 12.42 8.71 3.92
C CYS A 513 13.76 8.04 4.25
N PRO A 514 14.92 8.61 3.84
CA PRO A 514 16.23 7.99 4.09
C PRO A 514 16.53 7.71 5.56
N LEU A 515 15.94 8.49 6.48
CA LEU A 515 16.08 8.27 7.93
C LEU A 515 15.57 6.92 8.40
N MET A 516 14.61 6.31 7.68
CA MET A 516 14.09 4.98 8.01
C MET A 516 15.12 3.88 7.75
N SER A 517 15.98 4.05 6.75
CA SER A 517 17.02 3.08 6.36
C SER A 517 18.35 3.29 7.09
N ASP A 518 18.46 4.28 7.98
CA ASP A 518 19.67 4.51 8.79
C ASP A 518 19.67 3.58 10.00
N GLU A 519 20.74 2.79 10.15
CA GLU A 519 20.91 1.84 11.24
C GLU A 519 20.76 2.49 12.63
N ASN A 520 21.16 3.76 12.77
CA ASN A 520 21.05 4.49 14.03
C ASN A 520 19.60 4.77 14.44
N ASN A 521 18.68 4.75 13.48
CA ASN A 521 17.27 5.08 13.69
C ASN A 521 16.35 3.85 13.66
N PHE A 522 16.88 2.63 13.52
CA PHE A 522 16.03 1.44 13.46
C PHE A 522 15.18 1.24 14.73
N THR A 523 15.78 1.45 15.90
CA THR A 523 15.10 1.29 17.20
C THR A 523 14.13 2.41 17.53
N THR A 524 14.35 3.62 17.02
CA THR A 524 13.54 4.82 17.31
C THR A 524 12.48 5.10 16.25
N LEU A 525 12.73 4.74 14.98
CA LEU A 525 11.84 5.00 13.86
C LEU A 525 11.31 3.73 13.20
N ALA A 526 12.17 2.89 12.60
CA ALA A 526 11.73 1.79 11.73
C ALA A 526 10.92 0.72 12.49
N ILE A 527 11.39 0.29 13.66
CA ILE A 527 10.72 -0.73 14.48
C ILE A 527 9.41 -0.18 15.08
N PRO A 528 9.38 1.02 15.72
CA PRO A 528 8.12 1.60 16.19
C PRO A 528 7.09 1.83 15.07
N PHE A 529 7.53 2.23 13.88
CA PHE A 529 6.67 2.33 12.71
C PHE A 529 6.14 0.96 12.25
N GLY A 530 6.98 -0.08 12.25
CA GLY A 530 6.54 -1.46 12.03
C GLY A 530 5.51 -1.92 13.06
N ALA A 531 5.69 -1.56 14.33
CA ALA A 531 4.69 -1.84 15.37
C ALA A 531 3.37 -1.10 15.12
N ALA A 532 3.41 0.14 14.61
CA ALA A 532 2.21 0.87 14.20
C ALA A 532 1.46 0.16 13.06
N ILE A 533 2.16 -0.39 12.06
CA ILE A 533 1.56 -1.21 10.99
C ILE A 533 0.85 -2.43 11.59
N LEU A 534 1.50 -3.15 12.51
CA LEU A 534 0.92 -4.35 13.13
C LEU A 534 -0.28 -4.06 14.04
N ASN A 535 -0.36 -2.83 14.56
CA ASN A 535 -1.47 -2.37 15.39
C ASN A 535 -2.69 -1.92 14.58
N LEU A 536 -2.60 -1.81 13.24
CA LEU A 536 -3.73 -1.44 12.40
C LEU A 536 -4.87 -2.47 12.51
N GLU A 537 -6.11 -1.98 12.55
CA GLU A 537 -7.28 -2.84 12.46
C GLU A 537 -7.35 -3.59 11.10
N LYS A 538 -8.10 -4.69 11.05
CA LYS A 538 -8.17 -5.57 9.86
C LYS A 538 -8.56 -4.82 8.58
N ALA A 539 -9.49 -3.86 8.66
CA ALA A 539 -9.98 -3.13 7.49
C ALA A 539 -8.93 -2.13 6.93
N PRO A 540 -8.33 -1.22 7.72
CA PRO A 540 -7.21 -0.40 7.27
C PRO A 540 -6.01 -1.19 6.76
N LEU A 541 -5.62 -2.26 7.47
CA LEU A 541 -4.52 -3.12 7.04
C LEU A 541 -4.80 -3.75 5.67
N LYS A 542 -6.05 -4.19 5.43
CA LYS A 542 -6.44 -4.74 4.12
C LYS A 542 -6.35 -3.72 2.99
N VAL A 543 -6.64 -2.44 3.25
CA VAL A 543 -6.46 -1.36 2.27
C VAL A 543 -4.97 -1.15 1.97
N LEU A 544 -4.14 -1.09 3.01
CA LEU A 544 -2.69 -0.96 2.86
C LEU A 544 -2.08 -2.13 2.09
N GLU A 545 -2.48 -3.36 2.39
CA GLU A 545 -2.11 -4.56 1.64
C GLU A 545 -2.48 -4.47 0.15
N ASN A 546 -3.67 -3.94 -0.17
CA ASN A 546 -4.08 -3.75 -1.57
C ASN A 546 -3.22 -2.71 -2.27
N TRP A 547 -2.91 -1.59 -1.61
CA TRP A 547 -2.02 -0.57 -2.17
C TRP A 547 -0.61 -1.09 -2.40
N TRP A 548 -0.06 -1.84 -1.46
CA TRP A 548 1.23 -2.50 -1.63
C TRP A 548 1.25 -3.50 -2.79
N SER A 549 0.14 -4.22 -3.05
CA SER A 549 0.06 -5.17 -4.16
C SER A 549 0.11 -4.54 -5.55
N VAL A 550 -0.10 -3.22 -5.65
CA VAL A 550 -0.08 -2.46 -6.91
C VAL A 550 1.05 -1.41 -6.96
N LEU A 551 1.95 -1.42 -5.97
CA LEU A 551 3.13 -0.56 -5.99
C LEU A 551 4.10 -0.97 -7.10
N GLU A 552 4.88 0.00 -7.58
CA GLU A 552 5.98 -0.30 -8.49
C GLU A 552 7.01 -1.22 -7.79
N PRO A 553 7.57 -2.23 -8.49
CA PRO A 553 8.48 -3.21 -7.89
C PRO A 553 9.65 -2.60 -7.09
N PRO A 554 10.32 -1.52 -7.52
CA PRO A 554 11.41 -0.91 -6.75
C PRO A 554 10.96 -0.33 -5.40
N LEU A 555 9.77 0.25 -5.34
CA LEU A 555 9.21 0.85 -4.11
C LEU A 555 8.80 -0.25 -3.13
N PHE A 556 8.15 -1.30 -3.62
CA PHE A 556 7.80 -2.44 -2.79
C PHE A 556 9.05 -3.15 -2.24
N LEU A 557 10.07 -3.36 -3.09
CA LEU A 557 11.35 -3.94 -2.69
C LEU A 557 12.03 -3.09 -1.60
N LYS A 558 11.96 -1.77 -1.68
CA LYS A 558 12.56 -0.87 -0.67
C LYS A 558 12.01 -1.12 0.74
N ILE A 559 10.71 -1.40 0.86
CA ILE A 559 10.07 -1.73 2.14
C ILE A 559 10.54 -3.10 2.64
N VAL A 560 10.67 -4.08 1.74
CA VAL A 560 11.19 -5.41 2.08
C VAL A 560 12.64 -5.32 2.57
N GLU A 561 13.51 -4.61 1.85
CA GLU A 561 14.91 -4.43 2.24
C GLU A 561 15.04 -3.67 3.57
N LEU A 562 14.22 -2.63 3.81
CA LEU A 562 14.20 -1.92 5.09
C LEU A 562 14.04 -2.88 6.28
N TYR A 563 13.07 -3.79 6.24
CA TYR A 563 12.86 -4.72 7.36
C TYR A 563 13.84 -5.90 7.37
N LYS A 564 14.44 -6.26 6.22
CA LYS A 564 15.57 -7.20 6.18
C LYS A 564 16.81 -6.61 6.87
N ASP A 565 17.14 -5.35 6.57
CA ASP A 565 18.24 -4.61 7.18
C ASP A 565 18.04 -4.50 8.70
N VAL A 566 16.81 -4.20 9.14
CA VAL A 566 16.45 -4.21 10.57
C VAL A 566 16.71 -5.57 11.20
N VAL A 567 16.28 -6.68 10.56
CA VAL A 567 16.55 -8.04 11.08
C VAL A 567 18.04 -8.30 11.18
N VAL A 568 18.82 -8.03 10.12
CA VAL A 568 20.27 -8.24 10.11
C VAL A 568 20.97 -7.43 11.20
N HIS A 569 20.61 -6.17 11.37
CA HIS A 569 21.15 -5.31 12.42
C HIS A 569 20.85 -5.85 13.82
N LEU A 570 19.59 -6.23 14.09
CA LEU A 570 19.20 -6.83 15.38
C LEU A 570 19.92 -8.15 15.66
N LEU A 571 20.13 -9.00 14.65
CA LEU A 571 20.86 -10.26 14.81
C LEU A 571 22.36 -10.04 15.06
N LYS A 572 22.99 -9.04 14.43
CA LYS A 572 24.36 -8.63 14.74
C LYS A 572 24.48 -8.22 16.22
N LEU A 573 23.50 -7.46 16.73
CA LEU A 573 23.44 -7.09 18.15
C LEU A 573 23.27 -8.30 19.08
N CYS A 574 22.47 -9.30 18.71
CA CYS A 574 22.36 -10.57 19.46
C CYS A 574 23.74 -11.23 19.64
N LYS A 575 24.52 -11.30 18.55
CA LYS A 575 25.82 -11.99 18.51
C LYS A 575 26.88 -11.30 19.38
N MET A 576 26.76 -10.00 19.62
CA MET A 576 27.70 -9.20 20.43
C MET A 576 27.54 -9.39 21.96
N GLY A 577 26.60 -10.22 22.43
CA GLY A 577 26.56 -10.68 23.82
C GLY A 577 25.88 -9.73 24.82
N LEU A 578 24.62 -9.37 24.56
CA LEU A 578 23.83 -8.46 25.41
C LEU A 578 23.31 -9.08 26.74
N PRO A 579 23.07 -8.26 27.78
CA PRO A 579 22.46 -8.67 29.05
C PRO A 579 21.07 -9.33 28.87
N PRO A 580 20.63 -10.20 29.81
CA PRO A 580 19.36 -10.92 29.70
C PRO A 580 18.10 -10.04 29.59
N SER A 581 18.10 -8.86 30.21
CA SER A 581 17.00 -7.89 30.14
C SER A 581 16.76 -7.38 28.73
N ASP A 582 17.85 -7.15 27.99
CA ASP A 582 17.83 -6.52 26.68
C ASP A 582 17.49 -7.53 25.59
N ARG A 583 17.78 -8.83 25.83
CA ARG A 583 17.40 -9.93 24.94
C ARG A 583 15.90 -9.99 24.71
N ARG A 584 15.07 -9.80 25.74
CA ARG A 584 13.60 -9.85 25.60
C ARG A 584 13.06 -8.72 24.70
N ILE A 585 13.61 -7.51 24.84
CA ILE A 585 13.24 -6.35 24.01
C ILE A 585 13.66 -6.62 22.57
N LEU A 586 14.88 -7.11 22.36
CA LEU A 586 15.42 -7.45 21.05
C LEU A 586 14.60 -8.56 20.37
N THR A 587 14.14 -9.57 21.11
CA THR A 587 13.22 -10.60 20.59
C THR A 587 11.89 -9.99 20.14
N ASN A 588 11.34 -9.04 20.89
CA ASN A 588 10.11 -8.34 20.46
C ASN A 588 10.35 -7.52 19.19
N PHE A 589 11.49 -6.84 19.07
CA PHE A 589 11.85 -6.06 17.88
C PHE A 589 12.03 -6.96 16.65
N LEU A 590 12.71 -8.10 16.80
CA LEU A 590 12.82 -9.12 15.76
C LEU A 590 11.44 -9.65 15.38
N HIS A 591 10.57 -9.92 16.36
CA HIS A 591 9.21 -10.36 16.10
C HIS A 591 8.43 -9.32 15.28
N THR A 592 8.52 -8.03 15.62
CA THR A 592 7.90 -6.95 14.84
C THR A 592 8.39 -6.95 13.39
N ALA A 593 9.71 -6.99 13.17
CA ALA A 593 10.27 -6.97 11.82
C ALA A 593 9.85 -8.20 11.00
N PHE A 594 9.91 -9.40 11.57
CA PHE A 594 9.44 -10.63 10.90
C PHE A 594 7.95 -10.60 10.58
N ARG A 595 7.11 -10.06 11.48
CA ARG A 595 5.67 -9.94 11.25
C ARG A 595 5.34 -8.96 10.13
N VAL A 596 6.10 -7.87 9.99
CA VAL A 596 5.95 -6.97 8.84
C VAL A 596 6.39 -7.66 7.54
N LEU A 597 7.53 -8.35 7.54
CA LEU A 597 7.99 -9.16 6.40
C LEU A 597 6.97 -10.25 6.02
N GLU A 598 6.29 -10.88 6.98
CA GLU A 598 5.22 -11.85 6.73
C GLU A 598 4.02 -11.21 6.02
N ILE A 599 3.65 -9.98 6.38
CA ILE A 599 2.57 -9.24 5.69
C ILE A 599 3.01 -8.90 4.26
N LEU A 600 4.22 -8.39 4.06
CA LEU A 600 4.75 -8.07 2.74
C LEU A 600 4.85 -9.32 1.88
N HIS A 601 5.32 -10.44 2.43
CA HIS A 601 5.37 -11.72 1.74
C HIS A 601 3.98 -12.16 1.25
N ARG A 602 2.97 -12.12 2.13
CA ARG A 602 1.57 -12.42 1.78
C ARG A 602 1.01 -11.49 0.70
N VAL A 603 1.40 -10.21 0.70
CA VAL A 603 1.05 -9.27 -0.37
C VAL A 603 1.70 -9.69 -1.68
N ASN A 604 2.99 -10.05 -1.65
CA ASN A 604 3.73 -10.51 -2.81
C ASN A 604 3.19 -11.83 -3.38
N GLU A 605 2.74 -12.77 -2.55
CA GLU A 605 2.13 -14.01 -3.03
C GLU A 605 0.85 -13.76 -3.84
N ARG A 606 0.11 -12.69 -3.53
CA ARG A 606 -1.12 -12.34 -4.25
C ARG A 606 -0.86 -11.48 -5.49
N GLY A 607 0.12 -10.58 -5.41
CA GLY A 607 0.39 -9.59 -6.48
C GLY A 607 1.57 -9.92 -7.39
N GLN A 608 2.43 -10.87 -7.01
CA GLN A 608 3.70 -11.18 -7.66
C GLN A 608 4.55 -9.92 -7.97
N VAL A 609 4.57 -8.97 -7.02
CA VAL A 609 5.16 -7.64 -7.20
C VAL A 609 6.68 -7.71 -7.43
N ILE A 610 7.36 -8.60 -6.71
CA ILE A 610 8.80 -8.87 -6.83
C ILE A 610 9.06 -10.38 -6.81
N GLN A 611 10.23 -10.79 -7.33
CA GLN A 611 10.68 -12.18 -7.27
C GLN A 611 10.87 -12.65 -5.81
N TYR A 612 10.52 -13.90 -5.53
CA TYR A 612 10.53 -14.46 -4.17
C TYR A 612 11.92 -14.49 -3.52
N ASP A 613 12.96 -14.71 -4.32
CA ASP A 613 14.35 -14.76 -3.87
C ASP A 613 14.81 -13.48 -3.17
N ARG A 614 14.16 -12.35 -3.45
CA ARG A 614 14.40 -11.06 -2.78
C ARG A 614 14.05 -11.08 -1.29
N PHE A 615 13.21 -12.02 -0.84
CA PHE A 615 12.90 -12.18 0.59
C PHE A 615 13.97 -12.98 1.35
N TYR A 616 14.94 -13.61 0.68
CA TYR A 616 16.02 -14.30 1.39
C TYR A 616 16.94 -13.32 2.12
N ILE A 617 17.34 -13.71 3.34
CA ILE A 617 18.33 -13.01 4.15
C ILE A 617 19.53 -13.94 4.30
N HIS A 618 20.52 -13.77 3.43
CA HIS A 618 21.66 -14.69 3.34
C HIS A 618 22.56 -14.63 4.58
N GLU A 619 22.61 -13.48 5.24
CA GLU A 619 23.41 -13.21 6.44
C GLU A 619 22.97 -14.05 7.64
N ILE A 620 21.74 -14.59 7.65
CA ILE A 620 21.25 -15.43 8.77
C ILE A 620 22.15 -16.64 8.98
N GLN A 621 22.68 -17.24 7.91
CA GLN A 621 23.53 -18.42 8.00
C GLN A 621 24.83 -18.17 8.78
N ASP A 622 25.34 -16.93 8.75
CA ASP A 622 26.56 -16.53 9.45
C ASP A 622 26.30 -15.98 10.87
N LEU A 623 25.06 -15.56 11.13
CA LEU A 623 24.65 -14.90 12.37
C LEU A 623 24.00 -15.85 13.37
N ILE A 624 23.37 -16.93 12.90
CA ILE A 624 22.60 -17.88 13.73
C ILE A 624 23.03 -19.32 13.43
N ASP A 625 23.16 -20.15 14.46
CA ASP A 625 23.28 -21.60 14.29
C ASP A 625 21.89 -22.24 14.11
N ILE A 626 21.41 -22.21 12.87
CA ILE A 626 20.10 -22.75 12.47
C ILE A 626 19.94 -24.22 12.90
N ARG A 627 21.03 -25.01 12.92
CA ARG A 627 20.97 -26.43 13.27
C ARG A 627 20.63 -26.61 14.74
N ASN A 628 21.30 -25.85 15.61
CA ASN A 628 21.06 -25.90 17.05
C ASN A 628 19.66 -25.36 17.38
N ASP A 629 19.26 -24.26 16.75
CA ASP A 629 17.92 -23.68 16.95
C ASP A 629 16.81 -24.62 16.49
N TYR A 630 16.98 -25.31 15.36
CA TYR A 630 16.05 -26.32 14.90
C TYR A 630 15.98 -27.52 15.86
N ALA A 631 17.12 -28.00 16.35
CA ALA A 631 17.16 -29.09 17.32
C ALA A 631 16.41 -28.71 18.61
N ASN A 632 16.62 -27.49 19.10
CA ASN A 632 15.93 -26.94 20.27
C ASN A 632 14.42 -26.79 20.01
N TRP A 633 14.02 -26.25 18.86
CA TRP A 633 12.61 -26.12 18.46
C TRP A 633 11.91 -27.48 18.33
N PHE A 634 12.58 -28.44 17.70
CA PHE A 634 12.07 -29.79 17.52
C PHE A 634 11.94 -30.51 18.87
N GLN A 635 12.95 -30.40 19.72
CA GLN A 635 12.90 -30.88 21.10
C GLN A 635 11.74 -30.25 21.86
N GLN A 636 11.50 -28.94 21.77
CA GLN A 636 10.35 -28.31 22.42
C GLN A 636 8.99 -28.79 21.89
N GLN A 637 8.88 -29.11 20.59
CA GLN A 637 7.66 -29.69 20.03
C GLN A 637 7.42 -31.14 20.44
N VAL A 638 8.49 -31.92 20.64
CA VAL A 638 8.43 -33.33 21.06
C VAL A 638 8.30 -33.46 22.59
N LEU A 639 8.96 -32.59 23.36
CA LEU A 639 9.01 -32.52 24.82
C LEU A 639 7.95 -31.57 25.41
N GLY A 640 6.83 -31.39 24.73
CA GLY A 640 5.60 -30.83 25.34
C GLY A 640 5.04 -31.68 26.49
N MET A 641 5.73 -32.76 26.88
CA MET A 641 5.58 -33.45 28.16
C MET A 641 6.91 -33.31 28.94
N ASP A 642 6.77 -32.70 30.12
CA ASP A 642 7.75 -32.44 31.19
C ASP A 642 8.95 -33.41 31.26
N VAL A 643 10.19 -32.87 31.37
CA VAL A 643 11.16 -33.12 32.46
C VAL A 643 12.53 -32.46 32.18
N ASN A 644 13.06 -31.89 33.27
CA ASN A 644 14.32 -31.22 33.57
C ASN A 644 15.63 -31.50 32.80
N HIS A 645 16.39 -30.40 32.72
CA HIS A 645 17.83 -30.23 32.55
C HIS A 645 18.75 -31.35 33.05
N GLY A 646 19.74 -31.66 32.21
CA GLY A 646 21.04 -32.19 32.64
C GLY A 646 21.60 -33.21 31.66
N LEU A 647 22.84 -33.00 31.21
CA LEU A 647 23.66 -33.86 30.32
C LEU A 647 23.48 -33.57 28.83
N THR A 648 24.35 -32.74 28.24
CA THR A 648 24.95 -32.98 26.90
C THR A 648 26.02 -31.95 26.50
N GLU A 649 26.81 -31.42 27.44
CA GLU A 649 27.91 -30.48 27.12
C GLU A 649 29.23 -31.17 26.72
N MET A 650 29.23 -32.49 26.46
CA MET A 650 30.45 -33.24 26.11
C MET A 650 30.32 -34.18 24.89
N ALA A 651 29.20 -34.16 24.16
CA ALA A 651 29.00 -35.05 23.00
C ALA A 651 29.19 -34.36 21.63
N VAL A 652 29.39 -33.03 21.62
CA VAL A 652 29.28 -32.20 20.40
C VAL A 652 30.60 -32.11 19.62
N ASP A 653 31.76 -32.32 20.27
CA ASP A 653 33.06 -32.09 19.64
C ASP A 653 33.55 -33.29 18.80
N GLN A 654 33.05 -34.49 19.06
CA GLN A 654 33.39 -35.71 18.30
C GLN A 654 32.45 -35.98 17.12
N ALA A 655 31.34 -35.24 17.01
CA ALA A 655 30.31 -35.37 15.96
C ALA A 655 30.58 -34.49 14.72
N HIS A 656 31.76 -33.87 14.61
CA HIS A 656 32.06 -32.86 13.60
C HIS A 656 32.41 -33.38 12.19
N ARG A 657 32.28 -34.68 11.92
CA ARG A 657 32.48 -35.28 10.58
C ARG A 657 31.47 -36.33 10.14
N GLN A 658 30.47 -36.65 10.96
CA GLN A 658 29.47 -37.65 10.62
C GLN A 658 28.07 -37.10 10.86
N ASN A 659 27.25 -37.24 9.82
CA ASN A 659 25.82 -37.44 9.90
C ASN A 659 24.92 -36.19 10.07
N LEU A 660 24.35 -35.75 8.94
CA LEU A 660 22.99 -35.20 8.86
C LEU A 660 21.91 -36.16 9.40
N SER A 661 22.25 -37.42 9.68
CA SER A 661 21.35 -38.41 10.26
C SER A 661 20.99 -38.16 11.73
N SER A 662 21.63 -37.20 12.42
CA SER A 662 21.36 -36.90 13.83
C SER A 662 20.16 -35.97 14.06
N LEU A 663 19.61 -35.35 13.01
CA LEU A 663 18.47 -34.43 13.13
C LEU A 663 17.09 -35.13 13.18
N PHE A 664 17.02 -36.45 12.98
CA PHE A 664 15.76 -37.16 12.70
C PHE A 664 15.46 -38.40 13.56
N LEU A 665 16.24 -38.71 14.62
CA LEU A 665 16.10 -39.96 15.37
C LEU A 665 15.52 -39.75 16.79
N PRO A 666 14.39 -40.41 17.15
CA PRO A 666 14.23 -40.92 18.49
C PRO A 666 15.13 -42.16 18.65
N VAL A 667 15.85 -42.24 19.76
CA VAL A 667 16.60 -43.42 20.17
C VAL A 667 15.59 -44.55 20.44
N PHE A 668 15.55 -45.61 19.62
CA PHE A 668 15.45 -47.01 20.05
C PHE A 668 15.59 -48.01 18.87
N GLU A 669 16.19 -49.15 19.23
CA GLU A 669 16.65 -50.35 18.53
C GLU A 669 16.18 -50.65 17.09
N SER A 670 17.16 -50.63 16.17
CA SER A 670 17.14 -51.48 14.97
C SER A 670 18.57 -51.95 14.66
N VAL A 671 18.70 -53.23 14.30
CA VAL A 671 19.95 -54.02 14.32
C VAL A 671 20.96 -53.64 13.22
N ASN A 672 20.57 -52.80 12.24
CA ASN A 672 21.44 -52.38 11.13
C ASN A 672 21.58 -50.84 11.03
N PRO A 673 22.80 -50.29 10.93
CA PRO A 673 23.06 -48.85 10.91
C PRO A 673 22.74 -48.17 9.56
N CYS A 674 22.48 -48.94 8.50
CA CYS A 674 22.22 -48.46 7.15
C CYS A 674 20.98 -49.13 6.56
N LEU A 675 20.33 -48.48 5.58
CA LEU A 675 19.31 -49.10 4.73
C LEU A 675 20.03 -49.84 3.60
N ILE A 676 19.96 -51.18 3.58
CA ILE A 676 20.67 -52.00 2.60
C ILE A 676 19.70 -52.39 1.47
N LEU A 677 20.03 -51.99 0.25
CA LEU A 677 19.35 -52.44 -0.97
C LEU A 677 20.24 -53.46 -1.70
N MET A 678 19.81 -54.72 -1.72
CA MET A 678 20.43 -55.77 -2.52
C MET A 678 19.64 -55.94 -3.80
N VAL A 679 20.24 -55.64 -4.95
CA VAL A 679 19.55 -55.61 -6.25
C VAL A 679 20.39 -56.29 -7.33
N ARG A 680 19.73 -56.94 -8.29
CA ARG A 680 20.35 -57.46 -9.50
C ARG A 680 20.17 -56.49 -10.67
N ARG A 681 21.17 -56.38 -11.55
CA ARG A 681 21.14 -55.42 -12.67
C ARG A 681 20.00 -55.70 -13.65
N ASP A 682 19.71 -56.97 -13.89
CA ASP A 682 18.67 -57.48 -14.78
C ASP A 682 17.25 -57.44 -14.19
N ASN A 683 17.12 -57.19 -12.87
CA ASN A 683 15.82 -57.11 -12.18
C ASN A 683 15.75 -55.96 -11.15
N ILE A 684 16.33 -54.81 -11.48
CA ILE A 684 16.53 -53.71 -10.54
C ILE A 684 15.22 -53.19 -9.93
N VAL A 685 14.15 -53.08 -10.74
CA VAL A 685 12.83 -52.61 -10.30
C VAL A 685 12.17 -53.62 -9.35
N GLY A 686 12.10 -54.89 -9.76
CA GLY A 686 11.46 -55.94 -8.96
C GLY A 686 12.13 -56.13 -7.60
N ASP A 687 13.47 -56.18 -7.59
CA ASP A 687 14.24 -56.34 -6.36
C ASP A 687 14.09 -55.10 -5.44
N ALA A 688 14.10 -53.89 -6.01
CA ALA A 688 13.90 -52.66 -5.24
C ALA A 688 12.50 -52.58 -4.60
N VAL A 689 11.44 -52.94 -5.33
CA VAL A 689 10.07 -53.01 -4.79
C VAL A 689 9.99 -53.99 -3.63
N GLU A 690 10.56 -55.18 -3.77
CA GLU A 690 10.48 -56.21 -2.74
C GLU A 690 11.15 -55.78 -1.43
N VAL A 691 12.35 -55.18 -1.52
CA VAL A 691 13.10 -54.71 -0.35
C VAL A 691 12.43 -53.50 0.28
N LEU A 692 12.06 -52.50 -0.52
CA LEU A 692 11.46 -51.26 -0.01
C LEU A 692 10.07 -51.51 0.57
N ARG A 693 9.29 -52.47 0.07
CA ARG A 693 7.99 -52.85 0.65
C ARG A 693 8.12 -53.42 2.07
N LYS A 694 9.18 -54.19 2.34
CA LYS A 694 9.43 -54.84 3.64
C LYS A 694 10.13 -53.92 4.67
N THR A 695 10.55 -52.73 4.24
CA THR A 695 11.31 -51.76 5.05
C THR A 695 10.41 -50.96 6.00
N LYS A 696 10.82 -50.78 7.27
CA LYS A 696 10.08 -49.98 8.25
C LYS A 696 10.28 -48.47 8.00
N ASN A 697 9.28 -47.65 8.36
CA ASN A 697 9.32 -46.20 8.12
C ASN A 697 10.56 -45.48 8.70
N VAL A 698 11.08 -45.95 9.85
CA VAL A 698 12.29 -45.39 10.47
C VAL A 698 13.57 -45.68 9.68
N ASP A 699 13.59 -46.77 8.91
CA ASP A 699 14.78 -47.24 8.20
C ASP A 699 15.03 -46.43 6.91
N TYR A 700 14.02 -45.81 6.31
CA TYR A 700 14.20 -44.92 5.15
C TYR A 700 15.05 -43.68 5.42
N LYS A 701 15.20 -43.31 6.69
CA LYS A 701 16.03 -42.17 7.14
C LYS A 701 17.46 -42.56 7.48
N LYS A 702 17.84 -43.82 7.27
CA LYS A 702 19.22 -44.29 7.45
C LYS A 702 20.05 -44.03 6.20
N PRO A 703 21.38 -43.92 6.34
CA PRO A 703 22.28 -43.90 5.18
C PRO A 703 21.98 -45.08 4.26
N LEU A 704 21.74 -44.80 2.98
CA LEU A 704 21.53 -45.84 1.97
C LEU A 704 22.86 -46.55 1.69
N LYS A 705 22.81 -47.87 1.54
CA LYS A 705 23.91 -48.69 1.02
C LYS A 705 23.36 -49.60 -0.06
N VAL A 706 23.92 -49.52 -1.27
CA VAL A 706 23.48 -50.37 -2.39
C VAL A 706 24.51 -51.46 -2.66
N ILE A 707 24.04 -52.69 -2.90
CA ILE A 707 24.85 -53.86 -3.20
C ILE A 707 24.30 -54.53 -4.46
N PHE A 708 25.08 -54.53 -5.55
CA PHE A 708 24.77 -55.34 -6.73
C PHE A 708 25.18 -56.79 -6.48
N VAL A 709 24.25 -57.72 -6.66
CA VAL A 709 24.49 -59.14 -6.37
C VAL A 709 25.57 -59.69 -7.31
N GLY A 710 26.65 -60.21 -6.74
CA GLY A 710 27.78 -60.78 -7.49
C GLY A 710 28.96 -59.83 -7.76
N GLU A 711 28.93 -58.60 -7.23
CA GLU A 711 29.98 -57.59 -7.45
C GLU A 711 30.70 -57.22 -6.13
N GLU A 712 32.03 -57.25 -6.12
CA GLU A 712 32.84 -56.72 -5.01
C GLU A 712 33.05 -55.20 -5.18
N ALA A 713 32.08 -54.40 -4.75
CA ALA A 713 32.18 -52.94 -4.75
C ALA A 713 32.09 -52.37 -3.33
N VAL A 714 32.98 -51.44 -3.00
CA VAL A 714 32.91 -50.63 -1.77
C VAL A 714 32.10 -49.37 -2.05
N ASP A 715 30.91 -49.25 -1.43
CA ASP A 715 30.02 -48.09 -1.61
C ASP A 715 30.61 -46.82 -0.98
N ALA A 716 31.42 -46.09 -1.74
CA ALA A 716 31.91 -44.75 -1.44
C ALA A 716 31.01 -43.64 -2.04
N GLY A 717 29.78 -43.96 -2.46
CA GLY A 717 28.84 -43.03 -3.12
C GLY A 717 28.59 -43.29 -4.60
N GLY A 718 29.54 -43.86 -5.34
CA GLY A 718 29.39 -44.14 -6.78
C GLY A 718 28.33 -45.20 -7.08
N VAL A 719 28.28 -46.27 -6.29
CA VAL A 719 27.30 -47.37 -6.43
C VAL A 719 25.86 -46.88 -6.20
N ARG A 720 25.67 -45.95 -5.25
CA ARG A 720 24.36 -45.32 -4.98
C ARG A 720 23.91 -44.45 -6.14
N LYS A 721 24.82 -43.61 -6.66
CA LYS A 721 24.54 -42.74 -7.81
C LYS A 721 24.17 -43.59 -9.04
N GLU A 722 24.91 -44.66 -9.29
CA GLU A 722 24.62 -45.62 -10.36
C GLU A 722 23.25 -46.27 -10.20
N PHE A 723 22.89 -46.72 -9.00
CA PHE A 723 21.56 -47.26 -8.71
C PHE A 723 20.45 -46.28 -9.07
N PHE A 724 20.54 -45.01 -8.63
CA PHE A 724 19.54 -43.99 -8.94
C PHE A 724 19.43 -43.72 -10.44
N LEU A 725 20.55 -43.69 -11.18
CA LEU A 725 20.54 -43.52 -12.63
C LEU A 725 19.83 -44.71 -13.32
N LEU A 726 20.17 -45.94 -12.94
CA LEU A 726 19.60 -47.15 -13.55
C LEU A 726 18.11 -47.31 -13.25
N ILE A 727 17.71 -47.13 -11.98
CA ILE A 727 16.32 -47.31 -11.56
C ILE A 727 15.41 -46.22 -12.16
N MET A 728 15.87 -44.98 -12.24
CA MET A 728 15.09 -43.89 -12.84
C MET A 728 14.96 -44.06 -14.35
N ARG A 729 16.03 -44.45 -15.04
CA ARG A 729 15.98 -44.75 -16.48
C ARG A 729 14.99 -45.87 -16.80
N GLU A 730 14.99 -46.93 -16.00
CA GLU A 730 14.06 -48.05 -16.18
C GLU A 730 12.61 -47.64 -15.86
N LEU A 731 12.36 -46.94 -14.75
CA LEU A 731 11.00 -46.55 -14.34
C LEU A 731 10.35 -45.48 -15.23
N LEU A 732 11.16 -44.65 -15.89
CA LEU A 732 10.67 -43.62 -16.82
C LEU A 732 10.62 -44.11 -18.28
N ASP A 733 10.99 -45.36 -18.54
CA ASP A 733 10.95 -45.95 -19.87
C ASP A 733 9.50 -45.95 -20.41
N PRO A 734 9.25 -45.39 -21.61
CA PRO A 734 7.93 -45.37 -22.22
C PRO A 734 7.25 -46.74 -22.33
N LYS A 735 8.00 -47.86 -22.30
CA LYS A 735 7.45 -49.23 -22.34
C LYS A 735 6.44 -49.51 -21.23
N TYR A 736 6.57 -48.86 -20.07
CA TYR A 736 5.66 -49.02 -18.94
C TYR A 736 4.39 -48.17 -19.07
N GLY A 737 4.37 -47.17 -19.97
CA GLY A 737 3.18 -46.33 -20.17
C GLY A 737 2.70 -45.60 -18.91
N MET A 738 3.58 -45.36 -17.93
CA MET A 738 3.24 -44.67 -16.68
C MET A 738 3.10 -43.16 -16.88
N PHE A 739 3.89 -42.59 -17.79
CA PHE A 739 3.96 -41.16 -18.04
C PHE A 739 3.79 -40.85 -19.53
N ARG A 740 3.09 -39.75 -19.83
CA ARG A 740 2.95 -39.17 -21.15
C ARG A 740 4.05 -38.14 -21.36
N TYR A 741 4.75 -38.22 -22.50
CA TYR A 741 5.73 -37.24 -22.94
C TYR A 741 5.06 -36.14 -23.78
N TYR A 742 5.38 -34.88 -23.49
CA TYR A 742 4.89 -33.71 -24.21
C TYR A 742 6.03 -33.12 -25.04
N GLU A 743 5.95 -33.26 -26.37
CA GLU A 743 7.07 -32.91 -27.26
C GLU A 743 7.47 -31.43 -27.22
N GLU A 744 6.50 -30.53 -27.11
CA GLU A 744 6.74 -29.07 -27.10
C GLU A 744 7.52 -28.61 -25.87
N SER A 745 7.13 -29.09 -24.68
CA SER A 745 7.75 -28.71 -23.41
C SER A 745 8.93 -29.63 -23.04
N ARG A 746 9.04 -30.80 -23.69
CA ARG A 746 9.98 -31.90 -23.33
C ARG A 746 9.80 -32.37 -21.89
N LEU A 747 8.59 -32.26 -21.36
CA LEU A 747 8.23 -32.67 -20.02
C LEU A 747 7.40 -33.95 -20.05
N ILE A 748 7.37 -34.63 -18.92
CA ILE A 748 6.51 -35.79 -18.67
C ILE A 748 5.45 -35.46 -17.62
N TRP A 749 4.28 -36.08 -17.77
CA TRP A 749 3.21 -36.04 -16.78
C TRP A 749 2.54 -37.41 -16.64
N PHE A 750 1.85 -37.67 -15.53
CA PHE A 750 1.12 -38.91 -15.30
C PHE A 750 0.15 -39.20 -16.46
N SER A 751 0.18 -40.44 -16.98
CA SER A 751 -0.77 -40.89 -17.99
C SER A 751 -2.10 -41.27 -17.32
N ASP A 752 -3.21 -40.67 -17.75
CA ASP A 752 -4.55 -40.99 -17.24
C ASP A 752 -5.00 -42.42 -17.61
N LYS A 753 -4.42 -42.98 -18.67
CA LYS A 753 -4.57 -44.39 -19.08
C LYS A 753 -3.21 -45.09 -19.01
N THR A 754 -3.03 -45.93 -18.01
CA THR A 754 -1.84 -46.76 -17.81
C THR A 754 -2.23 -48.22 -17.58
N PHE A 755 -1.36 -49.16 -17.96
CA PHE A 755 -1.54 -50.59 -17.74
C PHE A 755 -0.83 -51.09 -16.47
N GLU A 756 -0.17 -50.19 -15.74
CA GLU A 756 0.65 -50.50 -14.58
C GLU A 756 -0.05 -50.23 -13.25
N ASP A 757 0.35 -50.97 -12.21
CA ASP A 757 -0.22 -50.87 -10.88
C ASP A 757 0.28 -49.64 -10.09
N SER A 758 -0.52 -49.22 -9.10
CA SER A 758 -0.18 -48.09 -8.19
C SER A 758 1.13 -48.29 -7.42
N ASP A 759 1.61 -49.53 -7.29
CA ASP A 759 2.86 -49.88 -6.62
C ASP A 759 4.09 -49.23 -7.27
N LEU A 760 4.14 -49.14 -8.60
CA LEU A 760 5.28 -48.52 -9.29
C LEU A 760 5.29 -47.00 -9.10
N PHE A 761 4.12 -46.34 -9.07
CA PHE A 761 4.03 -44.92 -8.75
C PHE A 761 4.49 -44.64 -7.32
N HIS A 762 4.11 -45.51 -6.36
CA HIS A 762 4.62 -45.44 -4.99
C HIS A 762 6.15 -45.60 -4.93
N LEU A 763 6.70 -46.56 -5.68
CA LEU A 763 8.15 -46.77 -5.75
C LEU A 763 8.89 -45.53 -6.23
N ILE A 764 8.45 -44.90 -7.33
CA ILE A 764 9.10 -43.69 -7.86
C ILE A 764 9.07 -42.58 -6.80
N GLY A 765 7.95 -42.41 -6.08
CA GLY A 765 7.86 -41.49 -4.95
C GLY A 765 8.93 -41.76 -3.88
N VAL A 766 9.06 -43.02 -3.45
CA VAL A 766 10.08 -43.44 -2.47
C VAL A 766 11.50 -43.18 -2.98
N VAL A 767 11.79 -43.51 -4.25
CA VAL A 767 13.10 -43.30 -4.88
C VAL A 767 13.45 -41.82 -4.92
N CYS A 768 12.52 -40.95 -5.31
CA CYS A 768 12.72 -39.49 -5.29
C CYS A 768 13.02 -38.97 -3.88
N GLY A 769 12.31 -39.48 -2.87
CA GLY A 769 12.58 -39.12 -1.48
C GLY A 769 13.94 -39.63 -0.98
N LEU A 770 14.34 -40.84 -1.36
CA LEU A 770 15.67 -41.39 -1.03
C LEU A 770 16.79 -40.62 -1.71
N ALA A 771 16.57 -40.13 -2.93
CA ALA A 771 17.53 -39.33 -3.67
C ALA A 771 17.84 -38.02 -2.92
N ILE A 772 16.81 -37.29 -2.47
CA ILE A 772 16.97 -36.08 -1.63
C ILE A 772 17.78 -36.41 -0.37
N TYR A 773 17.41 -37.47 0.36
CA TYR A 773 18.04 -37.83 1.64
C TYR A 773 19.52 -38.23 1.49
N ASN A 774 19.92 -38.67 0.30
CA ASN A 774 21.27 -39.10 -0.02
C ASN A 774 22.06 -38.07 -0.85
N PHE A 775 21.54 -36.84 -1.02
CA PHE A 775 22.17 -35.77 -1.81
C PHE A 775 22.46 -36.15 -3.27
N THR A 776 21.60 -36.98 -3.85
CA THR A 776 21.70 -37.41 -5.25
C THR A 776 20.61 -36.71 -6.06
N ILE A 777 20.98 -36.05 -7.14
CA ILE A 777 20.02 -35.54 -8.12
C ILE A 777 19.56 -36.69 -9.03
N VAL A 778 18.28 -36.68 -9.38
CA VAL A 778 17.68 -37.64 -10.31
C VAL A 778 17.19 -36.94 -11.56
N ASP A 779 17.17 -37.69 -12.66
CA ASP A 779 16.65 -37.19 -13.92
C ASP A 779 15.12 -37.32 -13.97
N LEU A 780 14.41 -36.25 -13.63
CA LEU A 780 12.95 -36.25 -13.51
C LEU A 780 12.34 -35.01 -14.18
N HIS A 781 11.95 -35.15 -15.45
CA HIS A 781 11.46 -34.07 -16.31
C HIS A 781 9.99 -33.67 -16.04
N PHE A 782 9.62 -33.44 -14.78
CA PHE A 782 8.27 -33.01 -14.39
C PHE A 782 8.15 -31.47 -14.29
N PRO A 783 6.97 -30.90 -14.60
CA PRO A 783 6.69 -29.47 -14.40
C PRO A 783 6.66 -29.08 -12.92
N LEU A 784 6.74 -27.78 -12.64
CA LEU A 784 6.65 -27.20 -11.30
C LEU A 784 5.37 -27.60 -10.56
N ALA A 785 4.29 -27.90 -11.29
CA ALA A 785 3.03 -28.43 -10.75
C ALA A 785 3.21 -29.64 -9.84
N LEU A 786 4.13 -30.57 -10.15
CA LEU A 786 4.36 -31.74 -9.29
C LEU A 786 4.78 -31.32 -7.88
N TYR A 787 5.76 -30.42 -7.81
CA TYR A 787 6.35 -29.95 -6.57
C TYR A 787 5.39 -29.04 -5.79
N LYS A 788 4.54 -28.27 -6.50
CA LYS A 788 3.40 -27.58 -5.88
C LYS A 788 2.49 -28.58 -5.18
N LYS A 789 2.07 -29.63 -5.88
CA LYS A 789 1.18 -30.66 -5.31
C LYS A 789 1.82 -31.37 -4.12
N LEU A 790 3.11 -31.70 -4.17
CA LEU A 790 3.84 -32.34 -3.04
C LEU A 790 3.84 -31.46 -1.78
N LEU A 791 3.84 -30.14 -1.96
CA LEU A 791 3.75 -29.14 -0.89
C LEU A 791 2.32 -28.72 -0.55
N ASN A 792 1.31 -29.40 -1.08
CA ASN A 792 -0.11 -29.05 -0.95
C ASN A 792 -0.47 -27.65 -1.48
N LYS A 793 0.31 -27.11 -2.42
CA LYS A 793 -0.02 -25.89 -3.18
C LYS A 793 -0.79 -26.26 -4.46
N LYS A 794 -1.76 -25.43 -4.84
CA LYS A 794 -2.56 -25.64 -6.04
C LYS A 794 -1.76 -25.28 -7.30
N PRO A 795 -1.78 -26.13 -8.34
CA PRO A 795 -1.37 -25.74 -9.69
C PRO A 795 -2.22 -24.58 -10.23
N SER A 796 -1.64 -23.84 -11.15
CA SER A 796 -2.14 -22.58 -11.72
C SER A 796 -2.03 -22.60 -13.24
N LEU A 797 -2.58 -21.59 -13.90
CA LEU A 797 -2.48 -21.44 -15.36
C LEU A 797 -1.03 -21.39 -15.86
N ASP A 798 -0.10 -20.83 -15.08
CA ASP A 798 1.32 -20.79 -15.48
C ASP A 798 1.95 -22.18 -15.48
N ASP A 799 1.51 -23.09 -14.61
CA ASP A 799 1.96 -24.48 -14.66
C ASP A 799 1.42 -25.21 -15.88
N LEU A 800 0.20 -24.86 -16.33
CA LEU A 800 -0.34 -25.37 -17.59
C LEU A 800 0.44 -24.83 -18.79
N LYS A 801 0.88 -23.56 -18.78
CA LYS A 801 1.77 -23.00 -19.81
C LYS A 801 3.13 -23.69 -19.84
N GLU A 802 3.63 -24.16 -18.69
CA GLU A 802 4.87 -24.93 -18.62
C GLU A 802 4.70 -26.33 -19.26
N LEU A 803 3.63 -27.05 -18.91
CA LEU A 803 3.39 -28.40 -19.42
C LEU A 803 2.89 -28.42 -20.88
N MET A 804 1.91 -27.58 -21.21
CA MET A 804 1.21 -27.48 -22.50
C MET A 804 1.19 -26.01 -22.97
N PRO A 805 2.30 -25.50 -23.55
CA PRO A 805 2.46 -24.09 -23.85
C PRO A 805 1.36 -23.49 -24.74
N ASP A 806 0.93 -24.23 -25.76
CA ASP A 806 -0.07 -23.77 -26.72
C ASP A 806 -1.46 -23.63 -26.07
N VAL A 807 -1.89 -24.65 -25.31
CA VAL A 807 -3.15 -24.63 -24.56
C VAL A 807 -3.13 -23.53 -23.50
N GLY A 808 -2.03 -23.41 -22.74
CA GLY A 808 -1.90 -22.39 -21.70
C GLY A 808 -1.95 -20.96 -22.26
N ARG A 809 -1.35 -20.70 -23.44
CA ARG A 809 -1.47 -19.41 -24.12
C ARG A 809 -2.89 -19.14 -24.60
N GLY A 810 -3.58 -20.14 -25.14
CA GLY A 810 -4.99 -20.02 -25.54
C GLY A 810 -5.91 -19.66 -24.36
N MET A 811 -5.71 -20.30 -23.21
CA MET A 811 -6.46 -19.99 -21.98
C MET A 811 -6.17 -18.56 -21.47
N GLN A 812 -4.93 -18.10 -21.55
CA GLN A 812 -4.58 -16.73 -21.21
C GLN A 812 -5.26 -15.72 -22.14
N GLN A 813 -5.28 -16.00 -23.46
CA GLN A 813 -5.98 -15.16 -24.43
C GLN A 813 -7.48 -15.06 -24.15
N LEU A 814 -8.12 -16.14 -23.70
CA LEU A 814 -9.53 -16.12 -23.27
C LEU A 814 -9.77 -15.21 -22.06
N LEU A 815 -8.84 -15.20 -21.10
CA LEU A 815 -8.92 -14.33 -19.91
C LEU A 815 -8.66 -12.86 -20.25
N ASP A 816 -7.75 -12.60 -21.20
CA ASP A 816 -7.35 -11.25 -21.59
C ASP A 816 -8.27 -10.64 -22.66
N TYR A 817 -9.20 -11.43 -23.22
CA TYR A 817 -10.13 -10.98 -24.24
C TYR A 817 -11.03 -9.83 -23.72
N PRO A 818 -11.02 -8.65 -24.36
CA PRO A 818 -11.67 -7.45 -23.81
C PRO A 818 -13.17 -7.37 -24.11
N GLU A 819 -13.61 -7.90 -25.25
CA GLU A 819 -14.97 -7.80 -25.77
C GLU A 819 -15.95 -8.70 -25.01
N ASP A 820 -17.26 -8.40 -25.11
CA ASP A 820 -18.33 -9.12 -24.41
C ASP A 820 -18.87 -10.35 -25.19
N ASP A 821 -18.41 -10.59 -26.41
CA ASP A 821 -18.89 -11.61 -27.36
C ASP A 821 -18.18 -12.98 -27.25
N ILE A 822 -17.70 -13.33 -26.05
CA ILE A 822 -16.89 -14.56 -25.82
C ILE A 822 -17.61 -15.84 -26.27
N GLU A 823 -18.91 -15.95 -26.05
CA GLU A 823 -19.69 -17.12 -26.44
C GLU A 823 -19.70 -17.34 -27.95
N GLU A 824 -19.87 -16.26 -28.73
CA GLU A 824 -19.89 -16.29 -30.20
C GLU A 824 -18.48 -16.42 -30.80
N ALA A 825 -17.49 -15.78 -30.18
CA ALA A 825 -16.11 -15.75 -30.68
C ALA A 825 -15.38 -17.08 -30.47
N PHE A 826 -15.58 -17.72 -29.31
CA PHE A 826 -14.85 -18.93 -28.93
C PHE A 826 -15.69 -20.21 -29.02
N CYS A 827 -17.02 -20.12 -28.93
CA CYS A 827 -17.94 -21.27 -29.00
C CYS A 827 -17.53 -22.45 -28.08
N LEU A 828 -17.06 -22.15 -26.86
CA LEU A 828 -16.63 -23.13 -25.89
C LEU A 828 -17.75 -23.48 -24.89
N ASN A 829 -17.73 -24.71 -24.40
CA ASN A 829 -18.49 -25.16 -23.24
C ASN A 829 -17.54 -25.81 -22.22
N PHE A 830 -18.05 -26.23 -21.06
CA PHE A 830 -17.22 -26.87 -20.02
C PHE A 830 -16.89 -28.34 -20.34
N THR A 831 -16.48 -28.62 -21.58
CA THR A 831 -15.97 -29.92 -22.01
C THR A 831 -14.61 -29.77 -22.67
N ILE A 832 -13.84 -30.86 -22.65
CA ILE A 832 -12.55 -30.94 -23.34
C ILE A 832 -12.48 -32.21 -24.16
N THR A 833 -11.66 -32.16 -25.19
CA THR A 833 -11.36 -33.30 -26.04
C THR A 833 -10.01 -33.87 -25.64
N VAL A 834 -9.99 -35.15 -25.24
CA VAL A 834 -8.77 -35.87 -24.86
C VAL A 834 -8.52 -36.99 -25.87
N GLU A 835 -7.37 -36.96 -26.53
CA GLU A 835 -6.95 -38.01 -27.45
C GLU A 835 -6.05 -39.01 -26.72
N ASN A 836 -6.47 -40.28 -26.77
CA ASN A 836 -5.77 -41.41 -26.15
C ASN A 836 -5.71 -42.58 -27.14
N PHE A 837 -4.50 -43.02 -27.52
CA PHE A 837 -4.26 -44.13 -28.47
C PHE A 837 -5.04 -44.01 -29.80
N GLY A 838 -5.16 -42.79 -30.34
CA GLY A 838 -5.90 -42.51 -31.58
C GLY A 838 -7.43 -42.52 -31.44
N THR A 839 -7.94 -42.63 -30.21
CA THR A 839 -9.36 -42.47 -29.90
C THR A 839 -9.62 -41.14 -29.19
N THR A 840 -10.60 -40.39 -29.68
CA THR A 840 -10.96 -39.08 -29.17
C THR A 840 -12.13 -39.22 -28.19
N GLU A 841 -11.93 -38.85 -26.93
CA GLU A 841 -12.98 -38.84 -25.90
C GLU A 841 -13.33 -37.42 -25.47
N ILE A 842 -14.62 -37.13 -25.32
CA ILE A 842 -15.10 -35.87 -24.74
C ILE A 842 -15.24 -36.06 -23.23
N LYS A 843 -14.64 -35.17 -22.45
CA LYS A 843 -14.68 -35.17 -20.98
C LYS A 843 -15.34 -33.89 -20.49
N GLU A 844 -16.30 -34.03 -19.58
CA GLU A 844 -16.91 -32.88 -18.92
C GLU A 844 -16.05 -32.40 -17.75
N LEU A 845 -15.69 -31.11 -17.75
CA LEU A 845 -14.92 -30.46 -16.69
C LEU A 845 -15.77 -30.20 -15.44
N VAL A 846 -17.08 -30.06 -15.58
CA VAL A 846 -18.04 -29.93 -14.47
C VAL A 846 -19.28 -30.77 -14.78
N PRO A 847 -20.13 -31.12 -13.79
CA PRO A 847 -21.35 -31.87 -14.05
C PRO A 847 -22.25 -31.16 -15.05
N LYS A 848 -22.65 -31.84 -16.14
CA LYS A 848 -23.41 -31.26 -17.27
C LYS A 848 -22.66 -30.15 -18.00
N GLY A 849 -21.33 -30.27 -18.08
CA GLY A 849 -20.47 -29.26 -18.71
C GLY A 849 -20.79 -29.03 -20.19
N ALA A 850 -21.34 -30.03 -20.90
CA ALA A 850 -21.77 -29.87 -22.28
C ALA A 850 -22.86 -28.81 -22.48
N ASP A 851 -23.69 -28.59 -21.46
CA ASP A 851 -24.82 -27.65 -21.48
C ASP A 851 -24.46 -26.23 -20.98
N ILE A 852 -23.20 -26.01 -20.56
CA ILE A 852 -22.76 -24.75 -19.95
C ILE A 852 -21.81 -24.02 -20.91
N PRO A 853 -22.26 -22.94 -21.58
CA PRO A 853 -21.38 -22.14 -22.44
C PRO A 853 -20.40 -21.30 -21.61
N VAL A 854 -19.23 -21.02 -22.20
CA VAL A 854 -18.22 -20.13 -21.62
C VAL A 854 -18.53 -18.69 -22.01
N VAL A 855 -18.72 -17.84 -21.00
CA VAL A 855 -19.08 -16.42 -21.09
C VAL A 855 -18.14 -15.57 -20.21
N LYS A 856 -18.22 -14.24 -20.32
CA LYS A 856 -17.34 -13.31 -19.57
C LYS A 856 -17.38 -13.51 -18.06
N GLN A 857 -18.52 -13.87 -17.49
CA GLN A 857 -18.68 -14.07 -16.05
C GLN A 857 -18.06 -15.37 -15.54
N ASN A 858 -18.00 -16.44 -16.35
CA ASN A 858 -17.54 -17.77 -15.92
C ASN A 858 -16.23 -18.25 -16.59
N ARG A 859 -15.61 -17.43 -17.44
CA ARG A 859 -14.35 -17.78 -18.13
C ARG A 859 -13.21 -18.15 -17.18
N GLN A 860 -13.13 -17.52 -16.01
CA GLN A 860 -12.15 -17.89 -14.98
C GLN A 860 -12.44 -19.29 -14.44
N ASP A 861 -13.71 -19.61 -14.18
CA ASP A 861 -14.12 -20.92 -13.69
C ASP A 861 -13.81 -22.03 -14.72
N PHE A 862 -13.94 -21.73 -16.02
CA PHE A 862 -13.56 -22.66 -17.09
C PHE A 862 -12.05 -22.95 -17.08
N VAL A 863 -11.21 -21.91 -17.01
CA VAL A 863 -9.76 -22.07 -16.93
C VAL A 863 -9.35 -22.83 -15.67
N ASP A 864 -9.92 -22.48 -14.52
CA ASP A 864 -9.64 -23.14 -13.25
C ASP A 864 -10.06 -24.62 -13.27
N ALA A 865 -11.21 -24.95 -13.88
CA ALA A 865 -11.68 -26.32 -14.04
C ALA A 865 -10.80 -27.13 -15.01
N TYR A 866 -10.27 -26.52 -16.06
CA TYR A 866 -9.33 -27.16 -16.98
C TYR A 866 -8.01 -27.50 -16.26
N VAL A 867 -7.44 -26.54 -15.54
CA VAL A 867 -6.21 -26.72 -14.74
C VAL A 867 -6.42 -27.82 -13.68
N ASP A 868 -7.54 -27.80 -12.96
CA ASP A 868 -7.88 -28.82 -11.97
C ASP A 868 -8.04 -30.21 -12.60
N TYR A 869 -8.66 -30.30 -13.79
CA TYR A 869 -8.81 -31.56 -14.48
C TYR A 869 -7.45 -32.18 -14.82
N ILE A 870 -6.57 -31.43 -15.48
CA ILE A 870 -5.26 -31.92 -15.96
C ILE A 870 -4.33 -32.32 -14.81
N PHE A 871 -4.23 -31.50 -13.76
CA PHE A 871 -3.26 -31.73 -12.69
C PHE A 871 -3.81 -32.52 -11.51
N ASN A 872 -5.13 -32.56 -11.29
CA ASN A 872 -5.72 -33.22 -10.13
C ASN A 872 -6.66 -34.37 -10.52
N ARG A 873 -7.76 -34.11 -11.24
CA ARG A 873 -8.81 -35.13 -11.42
C ARG A 873 -8.40 -36.28 -12.33
N SER A 874 -7.72 -36.01 -13.45
CA SER A 874 -7.31 -37.02 -14.42
C SER A 874 -6.30 -38.02 -13.85
N VAL A 875 -5.53 -37.62 -12.84
CA VAL A 875 -4.37 -38.37 -12.32
C VAL A 875 -4.45 -38.67 -10.82
N ALA A 876 -5.64 -38.50 -10.21
CA ALA A 876 -5.81 -38.48 -8.76
C ALA A 876 -5.28 -39.73 -8.03
N SER A 877 -5.63 -40.92 -8.51
CA SER A 877 -5.18 -42.20 -7.92
C SER A 877 -3.68 -42.40 -8.06
N LEU A 878 -3.14 -42.16 -9.25
CA LEU A 878 -1.72 -42.33 -9.58
C LEU A 878 -0.84 -41.37 -8.79
N TYR A 879 -1.25 -40.11 -8.73
CA TYR A 879 -0.58 -39.09 -7.93
C TYR A 879 -0.65 -39.42 -6.44
N SER A 880 -1.77 -39.94 -5.93
CA SER A 880 -1.89 -40.31 -4.51
C SER A 880 -0.85 -41.37 -4.11
N ALA A 881 -0.63 -42.38 -4.96
CA ALA A 881 0.38 -43.41 -4.72
C ALA A 881 1.80 -42.82 -4.72
N PHE A 882 2.13 -41.98 -5.71
CA PHE A 882 3.41 -41.26 -5.78
C PHE A 882 3.63 -40.36 -4.55
N HIS A 883 2.62 -39.58 -4.17
CA HIS A 883 2.64 -38.68 -3.03
C HIS A 883 2.89 -39.45 -1.73
N GLU A 884 2.20 -40.56 -1.50
CA GLU A 884 2.40 -41.42 -0.33
C GLU A 884 3.84 -41.94 -0.27
N GLY A 885 4.36 -42.44 -1.40
CA GLY A 885 5.74 -42.93 -1.49
C GLY A 885 6.77 -41.84 -1.18
N PHE A 886 6.59 -40.63 -1.73
CA PHE A 886 7.48 -39.50 -1.50
C PHE A 886 7.48 -39.06 -0.02
N HIS A 887 6.29 -38.85 0.56
CA HIS A 887 6.14 -38.40 1.95
C HIS A 887 6.52 -39.47 2.97
N LYS A 888 6.56 -40.75 2.57
CA LYS A 888 7.10 -41.83 3.41
C LYS A 888 8.57 -41.60 3.77
N VAL A 889 9.34 -41.00 2.86
CA VAL A 889 10.77 -40.71 3.05
C VAL A 889 10.99 -39.24 3.42
N CYS A 890 10.46 -38.31 2.62
CA CYS A 890 10.66 -36.87 2.71
C CYS A 890 9.46 -36.12 3.34
N GLY A 891 8.84 -36.70 4.37
CA GLY A 891 7.71 -36.07 5.08
C GLY A 891 8.12 -35.13 6.24
N GLY A 892 7.13 -34.41 6.78
CA GLY A 892 7.25 -33.62 8.02
C GLY A 892 7.16 -32.10 7.83
N LYS A 893 7.28 -31.35 8.95
CA LYS A 893 7.11 -29.89 8.96
C LYS A 893 8.20 -29.12 8.19
N VAL A 894 9.39 -29.70 8.04
CA VAL A 894 10.51 -29.06 7.31
C VAL A 894 10.21 -28.97 5.81
N LEU A 895 9.57 -29.99 5.24
CA LEU A 895 9.20 -29.96 3.82
C LEU A 895 8.27 -28.77 3.51
N GLN A 896 7.40 -28.39 4.46
CA GLN A 896 6.48 -27.27 4.31
C GLN A 896 7.18 -25.90 4.27
N LEU A 897 8.47 -25.82 4.61
CA LEU A 897 9.25 -24.59 4.53
C LEU A 897 9.76 -24.30 3.11
N PHE A 898 9.79 -25.31 2.23
CA PHE A 898 10.27 -25.17 0.87
C PHE A 898 9.25 -24.46 -0.02
N GLN A 899 9.75 -23.69 -0.97
CA GLN A 899 9.03 -23.32 -2.17
C GLN A 899 9.05 -24.45 -3.22
N PRO A 900 8.06 -24.51 -4.11
CA PRO A 900 8.02 -25.52 -5.18
C PRO A 900 9.30 -25.58 -6.02
N SER A 901 9.88 -24.43 -6.36
CA SER A 901 11.12 -24.33 -7.15
C SER A 901 12.35 -24.82 -6.39
N GLU A 902 12.41 -24.58 -5.08
CA GLU A 902 13.48 -25.10 -4.22
C GLU A 902 13.36 -26.62 -4.09
N LEU A 903 12.16 -27.15 -3.88
CA LEU A 903 11.94 -28.60 -3.82
C LEU A 903 12.26 -29.27 -5.16
N GLN A 904 11.91 -28.64 -6.28
CA GLN A 904 12.33 -29.08 -7.62
C GLN A 904 13.86 -29.12 -7.70
N ALA A 905 14.54 -28.04 -7.33
CA ALA A 905 16.00 -27.98 -7.35
C ALA A 905 16.67 -29.01 -6.41
N MET A 906 16.02 -29.41 -5.32
CA MET A 906 16.50 -30.50 -4.44
C MET A 906 16.44 -31.88 -5.12
N VAL A 907 15.43 -32.12 -5.96
CA VAL A 907 15.21 -33.41 -6.63
C VAL A 907 16.04 -33.53 -7.90
N ILE A 908 15.97 -32.52 -8.77
CA ILE A 908 16.56 -32.58 -10.12
C ILE A 908 17.80 -31.71 -10.30
N GLY A 909 18.17 -30.93 -9.28
CA GLY A 909 19.24 -29.96 -9.37
C GLY A 909 18.81 -28.62 -9.99
N ASN A 910 19.70 -27.64 -9.92
CA ASN A 910 19.50 -26.31 -10.49
C ASN A 910 20.40 -26.07 -11.72
N THR A 911 20.18 -24.95 -12.40
CA THR A 911 20.89 -24.54 -13.62
C THR A 911 21.78 -23.30 -13.40
N ASN A 912 22.13 -22.99 -12.14
CA ASN A 912 22.94 -21.83 -11.77
C ASN A 912 24.43 -22.17 -11.83
N TYR A 913 24.98 -22.27 -13.04
CA TYR A 913 26.34 -22.74 -13.27
C TYR A 913 27.42 -21.71 -12.87
N ASP A 914 28.36 -22.12 -12.01
CA ASP A 914 29.61 -21.39 -11.71
C ASP A 914 30.83 -22.22 -12.13
N TRP A 915 31.17 -22.13 -13.42
CA TRP A 915 32.23 -22.93 -14.04
C TRP A 915 33.63 -22.64 -13.45
N LYS A 916 33.85 -21.48 -12.82
CA LYS A 916 35.11 -21.16 -12.15
C LYS A 916 35.23 -21.93 -10.84
N GLU A 917 34.13 -22.05 -10.11
CA GLU A 917 34.10 -22.85 -8.88
C GLU A 917 34.26 -24.35 -9.19
N LEU A 918 33.78 -24.84 -10.34
CA LEU A 918 34.04 -26.23 -10.80
C LEU A 918 35.54 -26.50 -11.01
N GLU A 919 36.23 -25.61 -11.73
CA GLU A 919 37.69 -25.72 -11.96
C GLU A 919 38.45 -25.74 -10.63
N LYS A 920 38.12 -24.82 -9.73
CA LYS A 920 38.75 -24.70 -8.41
C LYS A 920 38.59 -25.95 -7.54
N ASN A 921 37.47 -26.65 -7.65
CA ASN A 921 37.16 -27.85 -6.86
C ASN A 921 37.52 -29.16 -7.56
N THR A 922 38.17 -29.12 -8.73
CA THR A 922 38.56 -30.32 -9.47
C THR A 922 39.78 -30.99 -8.82
N GLU A 923 39.67 -32.29 -8.56
CA GLU A 923 40.74 -33.12 -8.04
C GLU A 923 41.51 -33.79 -9.19
N TYR A 924 42.83 -33.83 -9.12
CA TYR A 924 43.66 -34.48 -10.13
C TYR A 924 44.32 -35.73 -9.54
N LYS A 925 44.35 -36.82 -10.31
CA LYS A 925 44.94 -38.10 -9.90
C LYS A 925 46.05 -38.53 -10.84
N GLY A 926 46.92 -39.42 -10.35
CA GLY A 926 48.03 -39.97 -11.12
C GLY A 926 49.09 -38.91 -11.44
N GLU A 927 49.41 -38.73 -12.73
CA GLU A 927 50.41 -37.79 -13.21
C GLU A 927 49.88 -36.37 -13.45
N TYR A 928 48.57 -36.13 -13.28
CA TYR A 928 47.99 -34.80 -13.44
C TYR A 928 47.99 -34.00 -12.13
N TRP A 929 48.24 -32.69 -12.25
CA TRP A 929 48.08 -31.67 -11.22
C TRP A 929 47.60 -30.38 -11.88
N ALA A 930 47.17 -29.38 -11.08
CA ALA A 930 46.55 -28.16 -11.59
C ALA A 930 47.39 -27.39 -12.64
N ASP A 931 48.72 -27.45 -12.54
CA ASP A 931 49.65 -26.77 -13.44
C ASP A 931 50.18 -27.65 -14.59
N HIS A 932 49.73 -28.91 -14.73
CA HIS A 932 50.18 -29.80 -15.79
C HIS A 932 49.80 -29.23 -17.18
N PRO A 933 50.68 -29.28 -18.20
CA PRO A 933 50.41 -28.67 -19.52
C PRO A 933 49.07 -29.09 -20.14
N THR A 934 48.76 -30.38 -20.19
CA THR A 934 47.48 -30.90 -20.70
C THR A 934 46.27 -30.40 -19.90
N ILE A 935 46.39 -30.18 -18.58
CA ILE A 935 45.30 -29.67 -17.73
C ILE A 935 45.04 -28.19 -18.00
N LYS A 936 46.10 -27.39 -18.20
CA LYS A 936 45.95 -25.98 -18.61
C LYS A 936 45.24 -25.85 -19.95
N ILE A 937 45.66 -26.67 -20.92
CA ILE A 937 45.03 -26.73 -22.24
C ILE A 937 43.56 -27.16 -22.11
N PHE A 938 43.27 -28.16 -21.27
CA PHE A 938 41.89 -28.61 -21.02
C PHE A 938 40.99 -27.48 -20.50
N TRP A 939 41.40 -26.75 -19.47
CA TRP A 939 40.58 -25.66 -18.91
C TRP A 939 40.47 -24.46 -19.85
N GLU A 940 41.53 -24.15 -20.60
CA GLU A 940 41.48 -23.13 -21.65
C GLU A 940 40.44 -23.50 -22.73
N VAL A 941 40.49 -24.73 -23.23
CA VAL A 941 39.50 -25.25 -24.20
C VAL A 941 38.10 -25.27 -23.60
N PHE A 942 37.95 -25.74 -22.36
CA PHE A 942 36.66 -25.82 -21.68
C PHE A 942 36.02 -24.44 -21.52
N HIS A 943 36.79 -23.42 -21.11
CA HIS A 943 36.26 -22.06 -20.93
C HIS A 943 35.87 -21.39 -22.25
N GLU A 944 36.51 -21.75 -23.37
CA GLU A 944 36.12 -21.33 -24.72
C GLU A 944 34.81 -21.96 -25.23
N LEU A 945 34.34 -23.07 -24.64
CA LEU A 945 33.10 -23.71 -25.07
C LEU A 945 31.87 -22.81 -24.83
N SER A 946 30.89 -22.92 -25.72
CA SER A 946 29.57 -22.30 -25.54
C SER A 946 28.86 -22.90 -24.31
N LEU A 947 27.88 -22.17 -23.75
CA LEU A 947 27.10 -22.67 -22.61
C LEU A 947 26.45 -24.02 -22.91
N GLU A 948 25.96 -24.22 -24.14
CA GLU A 948 25.35 -25.47 -24.56
C GLU A 948 26.35 -26.64 -24.54
N LYS A 949 27.57 -26.41 -25.04
CA LYS A 949 28.63 -27.43 -24.99
C LYS A 949 29.11 -27.71 -23.58
N LYS A 950 29.12 -26.71 -22.69
CA LYS A 950 29.44 -26.91 -21.26
C LYS A 950 28.36 -27.74 -20.55
N LYS A 951 27.09 -27.55 -20.87
CA LYS A 951 25.99 -28.40 -20.40
C LYS A 951 26.11 -29.83 -20.91
N GLN A 952 26.40 -30.01 -22.20
CA GLN A 952 26.64 -31.33 -22.78
C GLN A 952 27.88 -32.01 -22.16
N PHE A 953 28.94 -31.26 -21.84
CA PHE A 953 30.07 -31.80 -21.08
C PHE A 953 29.65 -32.25 -19.67
N LEU A 954 28.81 -31.48 -18.99
CA LEU A 954 28.31 -31.84 -17.67
C LEU A 954 27.44 -33.10 -17.73
N LEU A 955 26.62 -33.23 -18.77
CA LEU A 955 25.84 -34.43 -19.07
C LEU A 955 26.77 -35.63 -19.33
N PHE A 956 27.78 -35.47 -20.19
CA PHE A 956 28.82 -36.46 -20.47
C PHE A 956 29.56 -36.90 -19.20
N LEU A 957 29.89 -35.97 -18.31
CA LEU A 957 30.67 -36.22 -17.11
C LEU A 957 29.84 -36.82 -15.96
N THR A 958 28.59 -36.38 -15.79
CA THR A 958 27.83 -36.62 -14.55
C THR A 958 26.54 -37.39 -14.77
N GLY A 959 26.09 -37.54 -16.02
CA GLY A 959 24.79 -38.08 -16.38
C GLY A 959 23.64 -37.07 -16.26
N SER A 960 23.91 -35.80 -15.94
CA SER A 960 22.93 -34.71 -15.90
C SER A 960 23.56 -33.40 -16.35
N ASP A 961 22.80 -32.53 -16.98
CA ASP A 961 23.21 -31.15 -17.28
C ASP A 961 22.88 -30.18 -16.12
N ARG A 962 22.41 -30.68 -14.97
CA ARG A 962 22.07 -29.91 -13.76
C ARG A 962 23.07 -30.15 -12.64
N ILE A 963 23.12 -29.20 -11.70
CA ILE A 963 24.02 -29.25 -10.55
C ILE A 963 23.24 -29.37 -9.24
N PRO A 964 23.86 -29.91 -8.17
CA PRO A 964 23.24 -29.94 -6.85
C PRO A 964 22.84 -28.53 -6.36
N ILE A 965 21.82 -28.44 -5.51
CA ILE A 965 21.27 -27.17 -5.02
C ILE A 965 22.30 -26.27 -4.32
N LEU A 966 23.33 -26.86 -3.71
CA LEU A 966 24.42 -26.14 -3.04
C LEU A 966 25.44 -25.55 -4.03
N GLY A 967 25.24 -25.72 -5.34
CA GLY A 967 26.07 -25.20 -6.41
C GLY A 967 27.22 -26.10 -6.81
N MET A 968 28.05 -25.61 -7.74
CA MET A 968 29.16 -26.37 -8.33
C MET A 968 30.25 -26.78 -7.34
N LYS A 969 30.35 -26.11 -6.19
CA LYS A 969 31.29 -26.49 -5.11
C LYS A 969 31.09 -27.92 -4.58
N CYS A 970 29.88 -28.45 -4.70
CA CYS A 970 29.57 -29.81 -4.26
C CYS A 970 29.84 -30.86 -5.35
N LEU A 971 30.06 -30.44 -6.59
CA LEU A 971 30.40 -31.32 -7.70
C LEU A 971 31.92 -31.52 -7.74
N LYS A 972 32.37 -32.68 -7.27
CA LYS A 972 33.78 -33.06 -7.35
C LYS A 972 34.09 -33.71 -8.68
N LEU A 973 34.62 -32.94 -9.63
CA LEU A 973 35.23 -33.49 -10.85
C LEU A 973 36.59 -34.07 -10.50
N VAL A 974 36.87 -35.28 -11.00
CA VAL A 974 38.19 -35.91 -10.87
C VAL A 974 38.77 -36.11 -12.27
N ILE A 975 39.99 -35.65 -12.54
CA ILE A 975 40.65 -35.87 -13.82
C ILE A 975 41.87 -36.77 -13.61
N GLN A 976 41.98 -37.85 -14.39
CA GLN A 976 43.11 -38.78 -14.35
C GLN A 976 43.65 -39.08 -15.75
N PRO A 977 44.96 -39.38 -15.87
CA PRO A 977 45.55 -39.74 -17.15
C PRO A 977 45.12 -41.15 -17.56
N THR A 978 44.90 -41.36 -18.86
CA THR A 978 44.67 -42.69 -19.45
C THR A 978 45.77 -43.05 -20.45
N GLY A 979 46.08 -44.35 -20.57
CA GLY A 979 47.04 -44.85 -21.54
C GLY A 979 46.44 -44.94 -22.95
N GLY A 980 47.24 -44.73 -24.00
CA GLY A 980 46.79 -44.89 -25.39
C GLY A 980 47.36 -43.88 -26.40
N GLY A 981 47.87 -42.72 -25.94
CA GLY A 981 48.35 -41.66 -26.84
C GLY A 981 47.24 -40.69 -27.28
N GLU A 982 47.56 -39.73 -28.15
CA GLU A 982 46.67 -38.61 -28.52
C GLU A 982 45.49 -38.99 -29.43
N ASP A 983 45.46 -40.24 -29.92
CA ASP A 983 44.40 -40.71 -30.81
C ASP A 983 43.10 -41.10 -30.09
N TYR A 984 43.19 -41.38 -28.79
CA TYR A 984 42.06 -41.82 -27.96
C TYR A 984 41.14 -40.65 -27.61
N LEU A 985 39.85 -40.93 -27.39
CA LEU A 985 38.89 -39.94 -26.90
C LEU A 985 38.94 -39.86 -25.37
N PRO A 986 38.62 -38.70 -24.76
CA PRO A 986 38.33 -38.64 -23.33
C PRO A 986 37.14 -39.55 -22.99
N VAL A 987 37.20 -40.23 -21.84
CA VAL A 987 36.13 -41.13 -21.37
C VAL A 987 35.67 -40.68 -19.98
N ALA A 988 34.37 -40.63 -19.76
CA ALA A 988 33.79 -40.26 -18.47
C ALA A 988 33.19 -41.47 -17.75
N HIS A 989 33.49 -41.60 -16.47
CA HIS A 989 32.82 -42.53 -15.55
C HIS A 989 31.83 -41.73 -14.71
N THR A 990 30.59 -41.63 -15.19
CA THR A 990 29.55 -40.76 -14.64
C THR A 990 29.21 -41.03 -13.18
N CYS A 991 29.38 -42.27 -12.71
CA CYS A 991 29.16 -42.67 -11.32
C CYS A 991 30.16 -42.01 -10.35
N PHE A 992 31.35 -41.65 -10.84
CA PHE A 992 32.43 -41.08 -10.03
C PHE A 992 32.78 -39.63 -10.40
N ASN A 993 32.06 -39.05 -11.38
CA ASN A 993 32.42 -37.77 -12.02
C ASN A 993 33.90 -37.74 -12.42
N LEU A 994 34.40 -38.87 -12.93
CA LEU A 994 35.80 -39.09 -13.25
C LEU A 994 35.99 -38.98 -14.76
N LEU A 995 36.93 -38.15 -15.18
CA LEU A 995 37.32 -37.98 -16.57
C LEU A 995 38.71 -38.61 -16.80
N ASP A 996 38.73 -39.66 -17.60
CA ASP A 996 39.94 -40.24 -18.18
C ASP A 996 40.37 -39.38 -19.36
N LEU A 997 41.40 -38.56 -19.16
CA LEU A 997 41.88 -37.61 -20.14
C LEU A 997 43.24 -38.08 -20.71
N PRO A 998 43.33 -38.45 -22.00
CA PRO A 998 44.61 -38.71 -22.66
C PRO A 998 45.57 -37.52 -22.59
N LYS A 999 46.89 -37.78 -22.62
CA LYS A 999 47.91 -36.74 -22.60
C LYS A 999 48.04 -36.07 -23.96
N TYR A 1000 47.21 -35.08 -24.23
CA TYR A 1000 47.34 -34.23 -25.41
C TYR A 1000 48.44 -33.18 -25.23
N THR A 1001 49.22 -32.96 -26.28
CA THR A 1001 50.26 -31.93 -26.36
C THR A 1001 49.80 -30.67 -27.10
N ASP A 1002 48.75 -30.77 -27.92
CA ASP A 1002 48.19 -29.67 -28.72
C ASP A 1002 46.74 -29.31 -28.35
N LYS A 1003 46.43 -28.01 -28.40
CA LYS A 1003 45.13 -27.44 -28.02
C LYS A 1003 44.02 -27.80 -29.00
N GLU A 1004 44.28 -27.78 -30.30
CA GLU A 1004 43.29 -28.07 -31.33
C GLU A 1004 42.92 -29.55 -31.32
N THR A 1005 43.90 -30.43 -31.10
CA THR A 1005 43.65 -31.87 -30.92
C THR A 1005 42.77 -32.14 -29.71
N LEU A 1006 43.09 -31.56 -28.54
CA LEU A 1006 42.27 -31.73 -27.32
C LEU A 1006 40.85 -31.20 -27.56
N LYS A 1007 40.70 -30.02 -28.16
CA LYS A 1007 39.40 -29.41 -28.46
C LYS A 1007 38.56 -30.27 -29.39
N SER A 1008 39.13 -30.75 -30.49
CA SER A 1008 38.42 -31.62 -31.43
C SER A 1008 37.99 -32.94 -30.77
N LYS A 1009 38.89 -33.59 -30.02
CA LYS A 1009 38.61 -34.87 -29.35
C LYS A 1009 37.61 -34.73 -28.21
N LEU A 1010 37.69 -33.65 -27.44
CA LEU A 1010 36.76 -33.35 -26.36
C LEU A 1010 35.36 -33.08 -26.90
N ILE A 1011 35.23 -32.25 -27.95
CA ILE A 1011 33.93 -32.00 -28.60
C ILE A 1011 33.38 -33.30 -29.19
N GLN A 1012 34.22 -34.11 -29.85
CA GLN A 1012 33.80 -35.40 -30.40
C GLN A 1012 33.28 -36.36 -29.32
N ALA A 1013 33.92 -36.40 -28.14
CA ALA A 1013 33.45 -37.21 -27.01
C ALA A 1013 32.14 -36.68 -26.40
N ILE A 1014 31.99 -35.36 -26.31
CA ILE A 1014 30.77 -34.71 -25.83
C ILE A 1014 29.59 -34.91 -26.79
N ASP A 1015 29.84 -34.95 -28.11
CA ASP A 1015 28.79 -35.05 -29.13
C ASP A 1015 28.30 -36.48 -29.36
N HIS A 1016 29.09 -37.48 -28.94
CA HIS A 1016 28.82 -38.90 -29.14
C HIS A 1016 28.85 -39.69 -27.81
N TYR A 1017 28.21 -39.15 -26.77
CA TYR A 1017 28.18 -39.76 -25.44
C TYR A 1017 27.20 -40.96 -25.32
N GLU A 1018 26.22 -41.07 -26.21
CA GLU A 1018 25.31 -42.23 -26.30
C GLU A 1018 25.87 -43.27 -27.28
N GLY A 1019 26.43 -44.37 -26.78
CA GLY A 1019 26.68 -45.56 -27.62
C GLY A 1019 28.08 -46.17 -27.65
N PHE A 1020 29.02 -45.83 -26.76
CA PHE A 1020 30.25 -46.60 -26.63
C PHE A 1020 30.11 -47.70 -25.56
N SER A 1021 29.57 -48.84 -25.95
CA SER A 1021 29.89 -50.11 -25.29
C SER A 1021 31.38 -50.35 -25.48
N LEU A 1022 32.12 -50.45 -24.38
CA LEU A 1022 33.50 -50.95 -24.34
C LEU A 1022 33.61 -52.22 -25.21
N VAL A 1023 34.45 -52.15 -26.25
CA VAL A 1023 35.13 -53.35 -26.78
C VAL A 1023 36.46 -53.45 -26.07
#